data_AF-A0A7X7KL80-F1
#
_entry.id   AF-A0A7X7KL80-F1
#
_cell.length_a   1.000
_cell.length_b   1.000
_cell.length_c   1.000
_cell.angle_alpha   90.00
_cell.angle_beta   90.00
_cell.angle_gamma   90.00
#
_symmetry.space_group_name_H-M   'P 1'
#
loop_
_entity.id
_entity.type
_entity.pdbx_description
1 polymer ?
#
loop_
_entity_poly.entity_id
_entity_poly.type
_entity_poly.pdbx_seq_one_letter_code
_entity_poly.pdbx_strand_id
1 'polypeptide(L)'
;MTQHSSSESLREGEFLGSYRVVATLARGRRWDVYLARSGSGQRQVALKTPAPGCLEDPAAILRRARQAVRLEHPNLARLYEAGCDRGRVFIAQEFVADQRQAVTDLATELLNHGGRLSEERVRVLSKHLLDGLAAAHGAPDGGVVHGALDASKVLLSAQRRAKIVDVGLLAEPSPAAKAADCQAAGALIYRLLAGHDWSSQAAPLDAIGLAPGWNDLVQALTDARAEALPNLAALSERAITLERPPTARQRWRWLLPTAAAALILLTAAVAGLAVRARRQAVAAARQRAAAAVEADRRQRLDALLTTAEEALAARAYARALETCRQALDIDPRDPRAVAFQERARQAAGQALVGESKARAEAAWASLREVHPGEGFGELIGDARALLSAARQALAAAEFTSAAALFTQAAERAEAVAALEGARQAVADCRDDLDAAREAAEAASAPTFAEDLWTQAAARDQAGREAFAQRRFPEAEAAWKEAIGLYSRADRKARAALRLNAARKAFEQAFTAIGDTAREAMPTPTRAAIAEAARKAQELAAQEDWTGAEAAWDEARRHLALGLGESDAVLRQRHFDEALERARHTFARQAYAESERSLREALGLQGFANHPEATALLDRVRQRRTDLGDTGPARGTNLVINGDFSVGQTGAPVGWTRPDNLTVFWADGGPRGQGKYLRIDTDVYRREWEEHRRQPDRPVTKTPTSGLRYDTVAGTTGVAVYSQPIPVRPGECYRVSYDVRGRGEPFIFVLGYWRCGPEHLAALGEKIFFTPHPGGAAYSLVAFGTSGEEKRQPRAGDYIQSYRRRVVARFPPGTENTWRRYETVLQFPEDRPVEAVLIELYAYWPPGEFGFDNIRVEQVTPAEMAAYQEQRQRLGADANVGKAIAD
;
A
#
# COMPACT_ATOMS: atom_id res chain seq x y z
N MET A 1 72.89 -28.46 -48.65
CA MET A 1 71.65 -28.98 -48.03
C MET A 1 70.95 -29.88 -49.05
N THR A 2 70.98 -31.18 -48.76
CA THR A 2 70.24 -32.32 -49.34
C THR A 2 69.93 -32.32 -50.84
N GLN A 3 70.83 -32.99 -51.58
CA GLN A 3 70.54 -33.70 -52.82
C GLN A 3 69.34 -34.66 -52.62
N HIS A 4 68.38 -34.66 -53.53
CA HIS A 4 67.47 -35.79 -53.76
C HIS A 4 67.66 -36.26 -55.21
N SER A 5 68.50 -37.29 -55.35
CA SER A 5 68.30 -38.42 -56.28
C SER A 5 66.81 -38.80 -56.28
N SER A 6 66.11 -39.17 -57.35
CA SER A 6 66.45 -39.68 -58.66
C SER A 6 65.20 -39.55 -59.55
N SER A 7 65.41 -39.27 -60.83
CA SER A 7 64.39 -39.36 -61.88
C SER A 7 64.04 -40.83 -62.19
N GLU A 8 63.60 -41.58 -61.16
CA GLU A 8 63.11 -42.93 -61.35
C GLU A 8 61.67 -42.92 -61.88
N SER A 9 61.45 -43.87 -62.77
CA SER A 9 60.21 -44.25 -63.41
C SER A 9 59.22 -44.78 -62.37
N LEU A 10 57.95 -44.35 -62.37
CA LEU A 10 56.93 -44.91 -61.44
C LEU A 10 56.81 -46.43 -61.60
N ARG A 11 56.73 -47.15 -60.48
CA ARG A 11 56.61 -48.61 -60.45
C ARG A 11 55.15 -49.06 -60.36
N GLU A 12 54.85 -50.27 -60.81
CA GLU A 12 53.52 -50.87 -60.62
C GLU A 12 53.18 -50.96 -59.12
N GLY A 13 51.96 -50.57 -58.75
CA GLY A 13 51.50 -50.48 -57.36
C GLY A 13 51.79 -49.16 -56.65
N GLU A 14 52.67 -48.31 -57.21
CA GLU A 14 52.96 -46.98 -56.65
C GLU A 14 51.77 -46.03 -56.77
N PHE A 15 51.60 -45.12 -55.81
CA PHE A 15 50.59 -44.07 -55.84
C PHE A 15 51.22 -42.72 -56.19
N LEU A 16 50.57 -42.00 -57.09
CA LEU A 16 50.84 -40.59 -57.37
C LEU A 16 49.52 -39.82 -57.33
N GLY A 17 49.40 -38.90 -56.37
CA GLY A 17 48.12 -38.31 -55.97
C GLY A 17 47.16 -39.40 -55.47
N SER A 18 45.90 -39.35 -55.91
CA SER A 18 44.91 -40.41 -55.61
C SER A 18 44.92 -41.56 -56.61
N TYR A 19 45.96 -41.75 -57.44
CA TYR A 19 45.98 -42.75 -58.51
C TYR A 19 47.04 -43.82 -58.27
N ARG A 20 46.61 -45.09 -58.25
CA ARG A 20 47.51 -46.25 -58.17
C ARG A 20 47.94 -46.68 -59.57
N VAL A 21 49.24 -46.69 -59.83
CA VAL A 21 49.83 -47.17 -61.08
C VAL A 21 49.59 -48.68 -61.23
N VAL A 22 49.03 -49.07 -62.37
CA VAL A 22 48.72 -50.46 -62.74
C VAL A 22 49.73 -50.98 -63.75
N ALA A 23 50.09 -50.18 -64.77
CA ALA A 23 51.08 -50.58 -65.77
C ALA A 23 51.69 -49.35 -66.45
N THR A 24 52.90 -49.47 -66.99
CA THR A 24 53.45 -48.47 -67.90
C THR A 24 52.84 -48.69 -69.30
N LEU A 25 52.18 -47.66 -69.85
CA LEU A 25 51.59 -47.73 -71.19
C LEU A 25 52.58 -47.29 -72.27
N ALA A 26 53.31 -46.20 -72.02
CA ALA A 26 54.28 -45.67 -72.96
C ALA A 26 55.37 -44.86 -72.25
N ARG A 27 56.60 -44.94 -72.75
CA ARG A 27 57.70 -44.03 -72.44
C ARG A 27 57.86 -43.08 -73.60
N GLY A 28 57.41 -41.84 -73.42
CA GLY A 28 57.40 -40.84 -74.48
C GLY A 28 58.55 -39.86 -74.33
N ARG A 29 58.90 -39.18 -75.43
CA ARG A 29 59.91 -38.10 -75.43
C ARG A 29 59.59 -36.95 -74.45
N ARG A 30 58.31 -36.71 -74.16
CA ARG A 30 57.84 -35.62 -73.29
C ARG A 30 57.07 -36.11 -72.07
N TRP A 31 56.32 -37.20 -72.24
CA TRP A 31 55.43 -37.74 -71.22
C TRP A 31 55.67 -39.23 -71.06
N ASP A 32 55.87 -39.65 -69.83
CA ASP A 32 55.64 -41.04 -69.45
C ASP A 32 54.16 -41.22 -69.13
N VAL A 33 53.57 -42.27 -69.70
CA VAL A 33 52.13 -42.55 -69.63
C VAL A 33 51.92 -43.88 -68.94
N TYR A 34 51.10 -43.87 -67.91
CA TYR A 34 50.79 -45.02 -67.08
C TYR A 34 49.28 -45.29 -67.09
N LEU A 35 48.92 -46.57 -67.09
CA LEU A 35 47.58 -46.98 -66.73
C LEU A 35 47.50 -46.89 -65.21
N ALA A 36 46.54 -46.12 -64.69
CA ALA A 36 46.32 -46.01 -63.26
C ALA A 36 44.85 -46.17 -62.90
N ARG A 37 44.55 -46.47 -61.64
CA ARG A 37 43.19 -46.55 -61.10
C ARG A 37 43.00 -45.50 -60.00
N SER A 38 41.89 -44.78 -60.04
CA SER A 38 41.53 -43.83 -58.99
C SER A 38 41.40 -44.53 -57.62
N GLY A 39 41.73 -43.84 -56.53
CA GLY A 39 41.81 -44.38 -55.16
C GLY A 39 40.51 -44.93 -54.61
N SER A 40 39.35 -44.53 -55.16
CA SER A 40 38.04 -45.14 -54.88
C SER A 40 37.80 -46.47 -55.61
N GLY A 41 38.74 -46.90 -56.46
CA GLY A 41 38.66 -48.12 -57.27
C GLY A 41 37.76 -48.04 -58.51
N GLN A 42 37.03 -46.94 -58.70
CA GLN A 42 35.90 -46.85 -59.65
C GLN A 42 36.26 -46.55 -61.12
N ARG A 43 37.47 -46.06 -61.43
CA ARG A 43 37.82 -45.63 -62.80
C ARG A 43 39.29 -45.87 -63.15
N GLN A 44 39.53 -46.36 -64.38
CA GLN A 44 40.85 -46.40 -65.01
C GLN A 44 41.15 -45.05 -65.71
N VAL A 45 42.39 -44.58 -65.58
CA VAL A 45 42.86 -43.31 -66.15
C VAL A 45 44.20 -43.49 -66.83
N ALA A 46 44.46 -42.67 -67.86
CA ALA A 46 45.79 -42.49 -68.40
C ALA A 46 46.48 -41.41 -67.57
N LEU A 47 47.41 -41.82 -66.72
CA LEU A 47 48.17 -40.93 -65.84
C LEU A 47 49.48 -40.53 -66.54
N LYS A 48 49.63 -39.24 -66.82
CA LYS A 48 50.83 -38.71 -67.48
C LYS A 48 51.72 -37.98 -66.50
N THR A 49 53.02 -38.24 -66.58
CA THR A 49 54.06 -37.47 -65.88
C THR A 49 55.11 -36.99 -66.88
N PRO A 50 55.70 -35.80 -66.69
CA PRO A 50 56.79 -35.34 -67.55
C PRO A 50 57.96 -36.34 -67.53
N ALA A 51 58.51 -36.65 -68.70
CA ALA A 51 59.70 -37.49 -68.82
C ALA A 51 60.92 -36.82 -68.14
N PRO A 52 61.92 -37.58 -67.67
CA PRO A 52 63.12 -37.03 -67.05
C PRO A 52 63.78 -35.93 -67.92
N GLY A 53 63.99 -34.74 -67.34
CA GLY A 53 64.61 -33.61 -68.04
C GLY A 53 63.70 -32.81 -68.99
N CYS A 54 62.42 -33.16 -69.10
CA CYS A 54 61.47 -32.51 -70.02
C CYS A 54 60.45 -31.57 -69.33
N LEU A 55 60.65 -31.28 -68.05
CA LEU A 55 59.79 -30.40 -67.26
C LEU A 55 60.29 -28.95 -67.40
N GLU A 56 59.54 -28.14 -68.15
CA GLU A 56 59.82 -26.70 -68.34
C GLU A 56 59.46 -25.92 -67.06
N ASP A 57 58.17 -25.59 -66.90
CA ASP A 57 57.58 -24.94 -65.72
C ASP A 57 56.37 -25.76 -65.22
N PRO A 58 56.47 -26.41 -64.04
CA PRO A 58 55.37 -27.13 -63.41
C PRO A 58 54.09 -26.30 -63.26
N ALA A 59 54.22 -25.01 -62.92
CA ALA A 59 53.08 -24.14 -62.64
C ALA A 59 52.32 -23.80 -63.93
N ALA A 60 53.04 -23.50 -65.03
CA ALA A 60 52.42 -23.26 -66.33
C ALA A 60 51.69 -24.49 -66.89
N ILE A 61 52.26 -25.69 -66.75
CA ILE A 61 51.59 -26.93 -67.17
C ILE A 61 50.30 -27.16 -66.36
N LEU A 62 50.35 -27.02 -65.04
CA LEU A 62 49.19 -27.22 -64.17
C LEU A 62 48.09 -26.19 -64.40
N ARG A 63 48.45 -24.92 -64.60
CA ARG A 63 47.49 -23.85 -64.91
C ARG A 63 46.69 -24.19 -66.17
N ARG A 64 47.38 -24.53 -67.27
CA ARG A 64 46.74 -24.87 -68.55
C ARG A 64 45.91 -26.15 -68.46
N ALA A 65 46.43 -27.19 -67.83
CA ALA A 65 45.71 -28.44 -67.65
C ALA A 65 44.42 -28.25 -66.81
N ARG A 66 44.45 -27.40 -65.77
CA ARG A 66 43.25 -27.05 -64.97
C ARG A 66 42.18 -26.31 -65.77
N GLN A 67 42.57 -25.47 -66.74
CA GLN A 67 41.61 -24.86 -67.67
C GLN A 67 40.94 -25.94 -68.52
N ALA A 68 41.72 -26.92 -68.99
CA ALA A 68 41.21 -28.02 -69.81
C ALA A 68 40.37 -29.06 -69.04
N VAL A 69 40.47 -29.18 -67.71
CA VAL A 69 39.62 -30.07 -66.88
C VAL A 69 38.12 -29.77 -67.02
N ARG A 70 37.76 -28.50 -67.28
CA ARG A 70 36.36 -28.08 -67.46
C ARG A 70 35.78 -28.49 -68.82
N LEU A 71 36.60 -29.03 -69.73
CA LEU A 71 36.18 -29.39 -71.07
C LEU A 71 35.62 -30.79 -71.11
N GLU A 72 34.39 -30.88 -71.61
CA GLU A 72 33.71 -32.14 -71.83
C GLU A 72 33.14 -32.16 -73.25
N HIS A 73 33.72 -33.00 -74.10
CA HIS A 73 33.27 -33.19 -75.46
C HIS A 73 33.52 -34.63 -75.92
N PRO A 74 32.61 -35.28 -76.66
CA PRO A 74 32.77 -36.67 -77.09
C PRO A 74 34.01 -36.93 -77.98
N ASN A 75 34.61 -35.90 -78.57
CA ASN A 75 35.82 -36.00 -79.40
C ASN A 75 37.09 -35.46 -78.73
N LEU A 76 37.03 -35.12 -77.45
CA LEU A 76 38.19 -34.77 -76.62
C LEU A 76 38.34 -35.82 -75.52
N ALA A 77 39.57 -36.22 -75.22
CA ALA A 77 39.84 -37.01 -74.03
C ALA A 77 39.67 -36.11 -72.80
N ARG A 78 38.77 -36.50 -71.89
CA ARG A 78 38.47 -35.69 -70.71
C ARG A 78 39.67 -35.66 -69.76
N LEU A 79 40.12 -34.46 -69.38
CA LEU A 79 41.05 -34.31 -68.27
C LEU A 79 40.24 -34.36 -66.98
N TYR A 80 40.59 -35.28 -66.10
CA TYR A 80 39.97 -35.41 -64.79
C TYR A 80 40.66 -34.53 -63.77
N GLU A 81 42.00 -34.52 -63.79
CA GLU A 81 42.78 -33.86 -62.76
C GLU A 81 44.18 -33.51 -63.26
N ALA A 82 44.71 -32.41 -62.74
CA ALA A 82 46.11 -32.03 -62.90
C ALA A 82 46.65 -31.54 -61.54
N GLY A 83 47.72 -32.18 -61.07
CA GLY A 83 48.26 -31.96 -59.74
C GLY A 83 49.76 -32.14 -59.68
N CYS A 84 50.33 -31.79 -58.53
CA CYS A 84 51.71 -32.10 -58.19
C CYS A 84 51.68 -32.91 -56.89
N ASP A 85 52.26 -34.09 -56.90
CA ASP A 85 52.43 -34.92 -55.71
C ASP A 85 53.89 -35.34 -55.59
N ARG A 86 54.45 -35.20 -54.39
CA ARG A 86 55.88 -35.46 -54.09
C ARG A 86 56.84 -34.76 -55.06
N GLY A 87 56.51 -33.52 -55.45
CA GLY A 87 57.29 -32.73 -56.41
C GLY A 87 57.20 -33.21 -57.87
N ARG A 88 56.36 -34.21 -58.17
CA ARG A 88 56.13 -34.73 -59.53
C ARG A 88 54.78 -34.26 -60.04
N VAL A 89 54.80 -33.58 -61.19
CA VAL A 89 53.59 -33.18 -61.91
C VAL A 89 52.92 -34.42 -62.50
N PHE A 90 51.62 -34.52 -62.31
CA PHE A 90 50.80 -35.56 -62.93
C PHE A 90 49.53 -34.98 -63.55
N ILE A 91 49.06 -35.64 -64.61
CA ILE A 91 47.81 -35.31 -65.29
C ILE A 91 47.02 -36.61 -65.48
N ALA A 92 45.86 -36.69 -64.85
CA ALA A 92 44.94 -37.79 -65.01
C ALA A 92 43.92 -37.45 -66.09
N GLN A 93 43.96 -38.18 -67.20
CA GLN A 93 42.98 -38.03 -68.29
C GLN A 93 42.26 -39.34 -68.58
N GLU A 94 41.22 -39.25 -69.40
CA GLU A 94 40.46 -40.39 -69.89
C GLU A 94 41.39 -41.47 -70.45
N PHE A 95 41.31 -42.68 -69.87
CA PHE A 95 41.87 -43.86 -70.50
C PHE A 95 40.93 -44.30 -71.61
N VAL A 96 41.24 -43.88 -72.85
CA VAL A 96 40.47 -44.25 -74.04
C VAL A 96 40.76 -45.72 -74.31
N ALA A 97 39.94 -46.63 -73.78
CA ALA A 97 40.07 -48.08 -73.96
C ALA A 97 38.73 -48.79 -74.16
N ASP A 98 38.78 -49.92 -74.87
CA ASP A 98 37.74 -50.97 -74.94
C ASP A 98 38.22 -52.17 -74.12
N GLN A 99 37.31 -52.84 -73.42
CA GLN A 99 37.54 -54.09 -72.70
C GLN A 99 37.85 -55.30 -73.62
N ARG A 100 37.72 -55.20 -74.95
CA ARG A 100 37.97 -56.34 -75.87
C ARG A 100 38.63 -56.04 -77.24
N GLN A 101 39.10 -54.82 -77.55
CA GLN A 101 39.87 -54.53 -78.77
C GLN A 101 40.98 -53.49 -78.53
N ALA A 102 42.09 -53.62 -79.27
CA ALA A 102 43.24 -52.73 -79.17
C ALA A 102 42.87 -51.29 -79.54
N VAL A 103 43.21 -50.34 -78.67
CA VAL A 103 43.17 -48.92 -78.97
C VAL A 103 44.31 -48.63 -79.93
N THR A 104 43.95 -48.16 -81.11
CA THR A 104 44.92 -47.82 -82.15
C THR A 104 44.93 -46.31 -82.28
N ASP A 105 46.10 -45.69 -82.20
CA ASP A 105 46.26 -44.30 -82.59
C ASP A 105 46.07 -44.15 -84.10
N LEU A 106 45.69 -42.96 -84.56
CA LEU A 106 45.36 -42.74 -85.96
C LEU A 106 46.54 -43.04 -86.90
N ALA A 107 47.80 -42.91 -86.45
CA ALA A 107 48.97 -43.25 -87.25
C ALA A 107 49.08 -44.77 -87.46
N THR A 108 48.87 -45.56 -86.42
CA THR A 108 48.88 -47.03 -86.51
C THR A 108 47.70 -47.55 -87.35
N GLU A 109 46.52 -46.95 -87.25
CA GLU A 109 45.36 -47.30 -88.10
C GLU A 109 45.69 -47.09 -89.58
N LEU A 110 46.39 -46.02 -89.91
CA LEU A 110 46.82 -45.72 -91.27
C LEU A 110 47.81 -46.74 -91.81
N LEU A 111 48.80 -47.14 -91.01
CA LEU A 111 49.77 -48.16 -91.38
C LEU A 111 49.08 -49.50 -91.71
N ASN A 112 48.10 -49.90 -90.89
CA ASN A 112 47.31 -51.11 -91.11
C ASN A 112 46.49 -51.09 -92.41
N HIS A 113 46.19 -49.89 -92.93
CA HIS A 113 45.41 -49.68 -94.15
C HIS A 113 46.25 -49.28 -95.37
N GLY A 114 47.56 -49.57 -95.36
CA GLY A 114 48.44 -49.30 -96.50
C GLY A 114 48.72 -47.81 -96.72
N GLY A 115 48.61 -47.00 -95.66
CA GLY A 115 48.97 -45.59 -95.63
C GLY A 115 47.83 -44.60 -95.91
N ARG A 116 46.64 -45.05 -96.34
CA ARG A 116 45.49 -44.18 -96.68
C ARG A 116 44.16 -44.77 -96.21
N LEU A 117 43.16 -43.91 -95.97
CA LEU A 117 41.80 -44.32 -95.58
C LEU A 117 40.77 -44.00 -96.68
N SER A 118 39.60 -44.65 -96.63
CA SER A 118 38.48 -44.34 -97.53
C SER A 118 37.95 -42.93 -97.27
N GLU A 119 37.40 -42.28 -98.30
CA GLU A 119 36.85 -40.92 -98.20
C GLU A 119 35.78 -40.82 -97.10
N GLU A 120 34.86 -41.79 -97.04
CA GLU A 120 33.82 -41.85 -96.00
C GLU A 120 34.42 -41.86 -94.60
N ARG A 121 35.47 -42.65 -94.41
CA ARG A 121 36.17 -42.75 -93.13
C ARG A 121 36.85 -41.43 -92.77
N VAL A 122 37.52 -40.80 -93.74
CA VAL A 122 38.14 -39.48 -93.54
C VAL A 122 37.10 -38.42 -93.23
N ARG A 123 35.93 -38.42 -93.88
CA ARG A 123 34.85 -37.47 -93.61
C ARG A 123 34.38 -37.53 -92.16
N VAL A 124 34.15 -38.74 -91.65
CA VAL A 124 33.73 -38.95 -90.26
C VAL A 124 34.82 -38.52 -89.28
N LEU A 125 36.09 -38.88 -89.55
CA LEU A 125 37.21 -38.49 -88.70
C LEU A 125 37.46 -36.97 -88.72
N SER A 126 37.34 -36.34 -89.88
CA SER A 126 37.47 -34.88 -90.05
C SER A 126 36.44 -34.15 -89.21
N LYS A 127 35.17 -34.57 -89.26
CA LYS A 127 34.11 -34.00 -88.44
C LYS A 127 34.44 -34.12 -86.95
N HIS A 128 34.84 -35.30 -86.50
CA HIS A 128 35.21 -35.52 -85.10
C HIS A 128 36.37 -34.63 -84.63
N LEU A 129 37.41 -34.49 -85.47
CA LEU A 129 38.56 -33.64 -85.17
C LEU A 129 38.17 -32.18 -85.06
N LEU A 130 37.39 -31.67 -86.02
CA LEU A 130 36.96 -30.27 -86.06
C LEU A 130 35.97 -29.95 -84.94
N ASP A 131 34.99 -30.82 -84.67
CA ASP A 131 34.04 -30.65 -83.55
C ASP A 131 34.79 -30.60 -82.21
N GLY A 132 35.83 -31.45 -82.04
CA GLY A 132 36.70 -31.44 -80.87
C GLY A 132 37.49 -30.15 -80.71
N LEU A 133 38.14 -29.68 -81.78
CA LEU A 133 38.91 -28.43 -81.76
C LEU A 133 38.02 -27.21 -81.54
N ALA A 134 36.85 -27.13 -82.19
CA ALA A 134 35.89 -26.06 -82.01
C ALA A 134 35.39 -25.97 -80.55
N ALA A 135 35.14 -27.12 -79.92
CA ALA A 135 34.76 -27.18 -78.50
C ALA A 135 35.90 -26.69 -77.58
N ALA A 136 37.14 -27.05 -77.87
CA ALA A 136 38.31 -26.60 -77.11
C ALA A 136 38.54 -25.08 -77.28
N HIS A 137 38.51 -24.59 -78.53
CA HIS A 137 38.80 -23.19 -78.87
C HIS A 137 37.69 -22.22 -78.42
N GLY A 138 36.44 -22.68 -78.39
CA GLY A 138 35.26 -21.90 -78.04
C GLY A 138 34.85 -21.94 -76.56
N ALA A 139 35.64 -22.60 -75.71
CA ALA A 139 35.37 -22.63 -74.28
C ALA A 139 35.54 -21.24 -73.61
N PRO A 140 34.93 -21.02 -72.43
CA PRO A 140 35.06 -19.75 -71.69
C PRO A 140 36.52 -19.38 -71.40
N ASP A 141 36.76 -18.11 -71.05
CA ASP A 141 38.09 -17.60 -70.64
C ASP A 141 39.17 -17.66 -71.73
N GLY A 142 38.78 -17.55 -73.01
CA GLY A 142 39.69 -17.54 -74.17
C GLY A 142 39.90 -18.91 -74.83
N GLY A 143 39.34 -19.98 -74.26
CA GLY A 143 39.43 -21.36 -74.74
C GLY A 143 40.77 -22.03 -74.43
N VAL A 144 40.98 -23.25 -74.92
CA VAL A 144 42.26 -23.96 -74.84
C VAL A 144 42.71 -24.41 -76.23
N VAL A 145 44.01 -24.70 -76.38
CA VAL A 145 44.63 -25.19 -77.62
C VAL A 145 45.31 -26.54 -77.39
N HIS A 146 45.47 -27.35 -78.44
CA HIS A 146 46.28 -28.57 -78.37
C HIS A 146 47.78 -28.23 -78.44
N GLY A 147 48.20 -27.38 -79.38
CA GLY A 147 49.55 -26.80 -79.46
C GLY A 147 50.61 -27.66 -80.15
N ALA A 148 50.36 -28.96 -80.37
CA ALA A 148 51.19 -29.83 -81.22
C ALA A 148 50.39 -31.03 -81.76
N LEU A 149 49.29 -30.79 -82.47
CA LEU A 149 48.40 -31.86 -82.93
C LEU A 149 49.07 -32.70 -84.02
N ASP A 150 49.03 -34.02 -83.88
CA ASP A 150 49.50 -34.97 -84.90
C ASP A 150 48.69 -36.29 -84.83
N ALA A 151 48.97 -37.26 -85.71
CA ALA A 151 48.22 -38.51 -85.79
C ALA A 151 48.37 -39.39 -84.54
N SER A 152 49.49 -39.31 -83.83
CA SER A 152 49.69 -40.03 -82.56
C SER A 152 48.85 -39.46 -81.41
N LYS A 153 48.33 -38.23 -81.58
CA LYS A 153 47.48 -37.53 -80.60
C LYS A 153 45.99 -37.70 -80.85
N VAL A 154 45.63 -38.54 -81.83
CA VAL A 154 44.24 -38.87 -82.13
C VAL A 154 44.05 -40.37 -81.88
N LEU A 155 43.30 -40.69 -80.84
CA LEU A 155 42.95 -42.08 -80.52
C LEU A 155 41.59 -42.44 -81.12
N LEU A 156 41.44 -43.68 -81.55
CA LEU A 156 40.16 -44.21 -82.01
C LEU A 156 39.49 -45.00 -80.89
N SER A 157 38.27 -44.61 -80.50
CA SER A 157 37.46 -45.35 -79.53
C SER A 157 36.91 -46.65 -80.12
N ALA A 158 36.34 -47.53 -79.28
CA ALA A 158 35.68 -48.77 -79.71
C ALA A 158 34.59 -48.53 -80.77
N GLN A 159 33.85 -47.42 -80.65
CA GLN A 159 32.85 -46.99 -81.63
C GLN A 159 33.49 -46.29 -82.84
N ARG A 160 34.79 -46.47 -83.05
CA ARG A 160 35.58 -45.93 -84.16
C ARG A 160 35.51 -44.39 -84.26
N ARG A 161 35.28 -43.70 -83.13
CA ARG A 161 35.27 -42.23 -83.03
C ARG A 161 36.66 -41.70 -82.71
N ALA A 162 37.03 -40.57 -83.31
CA ALA A 162 38.28 -39.90 -82.99
C ALA A 162 38.15 -39.15 -81.65
N LYS A 163 39.14 -39.32 -80.78
CA LYS A 163 39.34 -38.56 -79.55
C LYS A 163 40.72 -37.92 -79.56
N ILE A 164 40.76 -36.60 -79.47
CA ILE A 164 41.99 -35.84 -79.35
C ILE A 164 42.46 -35.92 -77.89
N VAL A 165 43.67 -36.41 -77.67
CA VAL A 165 44.32 -36.42 -76.34
C VAL A 165 45.22 -35.21 -76.17
N ASP A 166 45.69 -34.94 -74.95
CA ASP A 166 46.71 -33.91 -74.67
C ASP A 166 46.31 -32.45 -74.95
N VAL A 167 45.02 -32.17 -75.07
CA VAL A 167 44.51 -30.79 -75.21
C VAL A 167 44.81 -29.96 -73.96
N GLY A 168 45.33 -28.75 -74.15
CA GLY A 168 45.64 -27.81 -73.07
C GLY A 168 46.94 -28.13 -72.32
N LEU A 169 47.83 -28.98 -72.86
CA LEU A 169 49.05 -29.40 -72.15
C LEU A 169 50.34 -28.70 -72.61
N LEU A 170 50.35 -28.12 -73.82
CA LEU A 170 51.60 -27.74 -74.50
C LEU A 170 51.76 -26.24 -74.75
N ALA A 171 50.67 -25.51 -75.00
CA ALA A 171 50.70 -24.09 -75.34
C ALA A 171 49.60 -23.31 -74.62
N GLU A 172 49.84 -22.03 -74.35
CA GLU A 172 48.79 -21.10 -73.91
C GLU A 172 47.88 -20.76 -75.10
N PRO A 173 46.58 -20.52 -74.86
CA PRO A 173 45.65 -20.17 -75.92
C PRO A 173 46.02 -18.81 -76.52
N SER A 174 46.30 -18.81 -77.82
CA SER A 174 46.52 -17.59 -78.60
C SER A 174 45.92 -17.76 -79.99
N PRO A 175 45.62 -16.67 -80.72
CA PRO A 175 45.17 -16.76 -82.11
C PRO A 175 46.13 -17.57 -82.99
N ALA A 176 47.45 -17.41 -82.81
CA ALA A 176 48.47 -18.16 -83.53
C ALA A 176 48.47 -19.65 -83.18
N ALA A 177 48.29 -20.01 -81.90
CA ALA A 177 48.20 -21.40 -81.48
C ALA A 177 46.90 -22.10 -81.95
N LYS A 178 45.77 -21.37 -81.95
CA LYS A 178 44.51 -21.87 -82.53
C LYS A 178 44.64 -22.09 -84.03
N ALA A 179 45.29 -21.16 -84.73
CA ALA A 179 45.62 -21.33 -86.13
C ALA A 179 46.46 -22.60 -86.33
N ALA A 180 47.58 -22.75 -85.60
CA ALA A 180 48.46 -23.92 -85.68
C ALA A 180 47.74 -25.27 -85.48
N ASP A 181 46.80 -25.36 -84.53
CA ASP A 181 45.95 -26.55 -84.35
C ASP A 181 45.11 -26.84 -85.60
N CYS A 182 44.53 -25.82 -86.21
CA CYS A 182 43.77 -25.93 -87.45
C CYS A 182 44.67 -26.37 -88.62
N GLN A 183 45.88 -25.81 -88.73
CA GLN A 183 46.86 -26.21 -89.76
C GLN A 183 47.21 -27.70 -89.61
N ALA A 184 47.49 -28.12 -88.38
CA ALA A 184 47.81 -29.50 -88.06
C ALA A 184 46.64 -30.46 -88.36
N ALA A 185 45.42 -30.11 -87.96
CA ALA A 185 44.22 -30.89 -88.29
C ALA A 185 44.01 -31.01 -89.79
N GLY A 186 44.17 -29.91 -90.52
CA GLY A 186 44.11 -29.88 -91.98
C GLY A 186 45.16 -30.79 -92.62
N ALA A 187 46.42 -30.69 -92.18
CA ALA A 187 47.50 -31.53 -92.68
C ALA A 187 47.27 -33.01 -92.39
N LEU A 188 46.69 -33.34 -91.22
CA LEU A 188 46.29 -34.70 -90.90
C LEU A 188 45.21 -35.21 -91.86
N ILE A 189 44.10 -34.47 -92.02
CA ILE A 189 43.00 -34.83 -92.92
C ILE A 189 43.51 -35.06 -94.35
N TYR A 190 44.38 -34.18 -94.84
CA TYR A 190 45.03 -34.34 -96.14
C TYR A 190 45.85 -35.64 -96.21
N ARG A 191 46.69 -35.91 -95.21
CA ARG A 191 47.52 -37.13 -95.16
C ARG A 191 46.66 -38.40 -95.10
N LEU A 192 45.51 -38.38 -94.42
CA LEU A 192 44.59 -39.52 -94.37
C LEU A 192 44.08 -39.91 -95.77
N LEU A 193 43.92 -38.94 -96.67
CA LEU A 193 43.45 -39.17 -98.05
C LEU A 193 44.59 -39.47 -99.02
N ALA A 194 45.73 -38.79 -98.89
CA ALA A 194 46.81 -38.81 -99.88
C ALA A 194 47.83 -39.95 -99.67
N GLY A 195 47.97 -40.48 -98.45
CA GLY A 195 48.84 -41.60 -98.12
C GLY A 195 50.35 -41.37 -98.30
N HIS A 196 50.86 -40.22 -97.86
CA HIS A 196 52.29 -39.86 -97.90
C HIS A 196 53.08 -40.42 -96.70
N ASP A 197 54.43 -40.46 -96.83
CA ASP A 197 55.37 -40.88 -95.79
C ASP A 197 55.31 -39.96 -94.55
N TRP A 198 55.19 -40.58 -93.38
CA TRP A 198 54.96 -39.92 -92.08
C TRP A 198 56.26 -39.49 -91.37
N SER A 199 57.43 -39.85 -91.91
CA SER A 199 58.74 -39.51 -91.34
C SER A 199 59.20 -38.06 -91.60
N SER A 200 58.58 -37.37 -92.57
CA SER A 200 58.89 -35.98 -92.92
C SER A 200 58.08 -34.99 -92.09
N GLN A 201 58.75 -34.06 -91.40
CA GLN A 201 58.09 -32.94 -90.70
C GLN A 201 57.52 -31.88 -91.65
N ALA A 202 57.96 -31.81 -92.92
CA ALA A 202 57.40 -30.87 -93.88
C ALA A 202 55.97 -31.28 -94.28
N ALA A 203 55.01 -30.35 -94.22
CA ALA A 203 53.66 -30.64 -94.67
C ALA A 203 53.68 -30.85 -96.19
N PRO A 204 53.04 -31.90 -96.72
CA PRO A 204 52.96 -32.11 -98.17
C PRO A 204 52.38 -30.91 -98.93
N LEU A 205 51.59 -30.06 -98.26
CA LEU A 205 51.02 -28.81 -98.77
C LEU A 205 52.02 -27.64 -98.81
N ASP A 206 53.06 -27.64 -97.97
CA ASP A 206 54.15 -26.65 -98.00
C ASP A 206 55.02 -26.85 -99.26
N ALA A 207 55.30 -28.11 -99.59
CA ALA A 207 56.09 -28.50 -100.76
C ALA A 207 55.46 -28.08 -102.10
N ILE A 208 54.15 -27.77 -102.10
CA ILE A 208 53.38 -27.32 -103.26
C ILE A 208 52.78 -25.93 -103.05
N GLY A 209 53.18 -25.16 -102.03
CA GLY A 209 52.77 -23.76 -101.84
C GLY A 209 51.30 -23.50 -101.47
N LEU A 210 50.53 -24.54 -101.10
CA LEU A 210 49.09 -24.43 -100.76
C LEU A 210 48.80 -24.31 -99.27
N ALA A 211 49.80 -24.46 -98.42
CA ALA A 211 49.63 -24.43 -96.98
C ALA A 211 48.92 -23.17 -96.45
N PRO A 212 49.24 -21.92 -96.89
CA PRO A 212 48.58 -20.73 -96.35
C PRO A 212 47.06 -20.73 -96.57
N GLY A 213 46.61 -20.96 -97.82
CA GLY A 213 45.17 -20.99 -98.13
C GLY A 213 44.44 -22.18 -97.50
N TRP A 214 45.13 -23.30 -97.31
CA TRP A 214 44.59 -24.48 -96.63
C TRP A 214 44.36 -24.20 -95.14
N ASN A 215 45.31 -23.52 -94.52
CA ASN A 215 45.28 -23.15 -93.11
C ASN A 215 44.16 -22.15 -92.81
N ASP A 216 43.99 -21.14 -93.67
CA ASP A 216 42.93 -20.13 -93.56
C ASP A 216 41.54 -20.77 -93.67
N LEU A 217 41.39 -21.78 -94.55
CA LEU A 217 40.16 -22.54 -94.69
C LEU A 217 39.83 -23.33 -93.42
N VAL A 218 40.77 -24.13 -92.90
CA VAL A 218 40.51 -24.96 -91.70
C VAL A 218 40.25 -24.12 -90.46
N GLN A 219 40.93 -22.98 -90.33
CA GLN A 219 40.68 -22.03 -89.24
C GLN A 219 39.28 -21.42 -89.34
N ALA A 220 38.88 -20.94 -90.52
CA ALA A 220 37.54 -20.40 -90.71
C ALA A 220 36.44 -21.44 -90.42
N LEU A 221 36.69 -22.72 -90.76
CA LEU A 221 35.76 -23.81 -90.47
C LEU A 221 35.64 -24.13 -88.99
N THR A 222 36.76 -24.15 -88.27
CA THR A 222 36.80 -24.43 -86.82
C THR A 222 36.12 -23.32 -86.02
N ASP A 223 36.34 -22.06 -86.42
CA ASP A 223 35.71 -20.90 -85.80
C ASP A 223 34.25 -20.68 -86.26
N ALA A 224 33.76 -21.47 -87.23
CA ALA A 224 32.48 -21.31 -87.91
C ALA A 224 32.27 -19.89 -88.49
N ARG A 225 33.33 -19.37 -89.11
CA ARG A 225 33.42 -18.07 -89.77
C ARG A 225 32.86 -18.11 -91.20
N ALA A 226 32.19 -17.04 -91.62
CA ALA A 226 31.57 -16.94 -92.95
C ALA A 226 32.63 -16.94 -94.08
N GLU A 227 33.86 -16.55 -93.73
CA GLU A 227 35.04 -16.48 -94.59
C GLU A 227 35.53 -17.86 -95.08
N ALA A 228 34.98 -18.96 -94.58
CA ALA A 228 35.34 -20.31 -95.02
C ALA A 228 35.06 -20.57 -96.51
N LEU A 229 33.94 -20.03 -97.03
CA LEU A 229 33.57 -20.15 -98.45
C LEU A 229 34.53 -19.36 -99.37
N PRO A 230 34.82 -18.06 -99.09
CA PRO A 230 35.87 -17.32 -99.78
C PRO A 230 37.26 -17.97 -99.71
N ASN A 231 37.66 -18.48 -98.55
CA ASN A 231 38.97 -19.13 -98.37
C ASN A 231 39.09 -20.42 -99.18
N LEU A 232 38.00 -21.17 -99.33
CA LEU A 232 37.94 -22.36 -100.21
C LEU A 232 38.13 -21.99 -101.68
N ALA A 233 37.47 -20.91 -102.13
CA ALA A 233 37.58 -20.42 -103.50
C ALA A 233 39.03 -19.97 -103.79
N ALA A 234 39.62 -19.18 -102.88
CA ALA A 234 41.00 -18.71 -102.99
C ALA A 234 42.02 -19.86 -102.96
N LEU A 235 41.79 -20.90 -102.15
CA LEU A 235 42.61 -22.10 -102.14
C LEU A 235 42.52 -22.87 -103.47
N SER A 236 41.31 -23.02 -104.02
CA SER A 236 41.10 -23.71 -105.30
C SER A 236 41.79 -22.98 -106.46
N GLU A 237 41.72 -21.66 -106.48
CA GLU A 237 42.39 -20.81 -107.46
C GLU A 237 43.93 -20.90 -107.35
N ARG A 238 44.46 -20.90 -106.12
CA ARG A 238 45.88 -21.15 -105.86
C ARG A 238 46.34 -22.53 -106.29
N ALA A 239 45.53 -23.57 -106.08
CA ALA A 239 45.85 -24.94 -106.51
C ALA A 239 45.94 -25.08 -108.03
N ILE A 240 45.14 -24.32 -108.77
CA ILE A 240 45.13 -24.31 -110.25
C ILE A 240 46.35 -23.57 -110.82
N THR A 241 46.94 -22.63 -110.06
CA THR A 241 47.99 -21.70 -110.54
C THR A 241 49.43 -22.10 -110.18
N LEU A 242 49.66 -23.24 -109.53
CA LEU A 242 51.00 -23.69 -109.10
C LEU A 242 51.96 -24.02 -110.26
N GLU A 243 53.16 -23.46 -110.22
CA GLU A 243 54.26 -23.77 -111.13
C GLU A 243 54.97 -25.11 -110.79
N ARG A 244 54.75 -26.10 -111.64
CA ARG A 244 55.46 -27.39 -111.92
C ARG A 244 56.40 -28.01 -110.85
N PRO A 245 56.00 -29.17 -110.27
CA PRO A 245 56.89 -30.33 -110.06
C PRO A 245 56.71 -31.39 -111.18
N PRO A 246 57.66 -32.34 -111.35
CA PRO A 246 57.83 -33.08 -112.60
C PRO A 246 56.81 -34.23 -112.75
N THR A 247 56.11 -34.27 -113.89
CA THR A 247 55.15 -35.29 -114.39
C THR A 247 53.65 -35.15 -114.00
N ALA A 248 52.79 -35.27 -115.02
CA ALA A 248 51.32 -35.16 -114.91
C ALA A 248 50.67 -36.22 -114.00
N ARG A 249 51.30 -37.40 -113.87
CA ARG A 249 50.82 -38.49 -113.00
C ARG A 249 51.04 -38.16 -111.52
N GLN A 250 52.09 -37.40 -111.19
CA GLN A 250 52.27 -36.89 -109.85
C GLN A 250 51.24 -35.81 -109.53
N ARG A 251 50.93 -34.86 -110.44
CA ARG A 251 49.94 -33.78 -110.21
C ARG A 251 48.59 -34.28 -109.70
N TRP A 252 48.00 -35.27 -110.35
CA TRP A 252 46.71 -35.84 -109.96
C TRP A 252 46.76 -36.58 -108.62
N ARG A 253 47.93 -37.11 -108.24
CA ARG A 253 48.15 -37.74 -106.94
C ARG A 253 48.05 -36.77 -105.76
N TRP A 254 48.22 -35.46 -105.98
CA TRP A 254 48.10 -34.41 -104.95
C TRP A 254 46.78 -33.64 -105.05
N LEU A 255 46.33 -33.30 -106.26
CA LEU A 255 45.14 -32.47 -106.48
C LEU A 255 43.82 -33.17 -106.10
N LEU A 256 43.67 -34.47 -106.37
CA LEU A 256 42.46 -35.23 -106.03
C LEU A 256 42.24 -35.32 -104.50
N PRO A 257 43.24 -35.70 -103.68
CA PRO A 257 43.12 -35.64 -102.22
C PRO A 257 42.86 -34.22 -101.70
N THR A 258 43.47 -33.19 -102.31
CA THR A 258 43.25 -31.79 -101.91
C THR A 258 41.79 -31.37 -102.13
N ALA A 259 41.22 -31.67 -103.31
CA ALA A 259 39.83 -31.35 -103.64
C ALA A 259 38.84 -32.14 -102.77
N ALA A 260 39.09 -33.44 -102.55
CA ALA A 260 38.26 -34.27 -101.69
C ALA A 260 38.27 -33.78 -100.23
N ALA A 261 39.45 -33.43 -99.71
CA ALA A 261 39.61 -32.90 -98.37
C ALA A 261 38.88 -31.54 -98.23
N ALA A 262 39.00 -30.66 -99.22
CA ALA A 262 38.33 -29.36 -99.23
C ALA A 262 36.79 -29.48 -99.28
N LEU A 263 36.26 -30.45 -100.03
CA LEU A 263 34.82 -30.73 -100.09
C LEU A 263 34.27 -31.32 -98.79
N ILE A 264 35.01 -32.24 -98.15
CA ILE A 264 34.68 -32.79 -96.83
C ILE A 264 34.58 -31.66 -95.80
N LEU A 265 35.58 -30.78 -95.80
CA LEU A 265 35.67 -29.61 -94.93
C LEU A 265 34.48 -28.64 -95.14
N LEU A 266 34.09 -28.37 -96.39
CA LEU A 266 32.92 -27.55 -96.71
C LEU A 266 31.61 -28.15 -96.17
N THR A 267 31.41 -29.47 -96.31
CA THR A 267 30.19 -30.12 -95.81
C THR A 267 30.06 -30.08 -94.30
N ALA A 268 31.18 -30.10 -93.57
CA ALA A 268 31.18 -29.95 -92.11
C ALA A 268 30.78 -28.53 -91.68
N ALA A 269 31.22 -27.51 -92.43
CA ALA A 269 30.89 -26.09 -92.19
C ALA A 269 29.37 -25.82 -92.17
N VAL A 270 28.70 -26.28 -93.23
CA VAL A 270 27.27 -26.02 -93.45
C VAL A 270 26.43 -26.72 -92.38
N ALA A 271 26.82 -27.93 -91.97
CA ALA A 271 26.17 -28.64 -90.88
C ALA A 271 26.34 -27.94 -89.52
N GLY A 272 27.52 -27.35 -89.26
CA GLY A 272 27.81 -26.61 -88.02
C GLY A 272 26.97 -25.34 -87.86
N LEU A 273 26.80 -24.56 -88.93
CA LEU A 273 26.00 -23.33 -88.93
C LEU A 273 24.51 -23.59 -88.65
N ALA A 274 23.94 -24.65 -89.25
CA ALA A 274 22.54 -25.02 -89.05
C ALA A 274 22.20 -25.43 -87.60
N VAL A 275 23.11 -26.12 -86.92
CA VAL A 275 22.92 -26.56 -85.52
C VAL A 275 22.98 -25.37 -84.55
N ARG A 276 23.82 -24.36 -84.83
CA ARG A 276 23.99 -23.19 -83.96
C ARG A 276 22.75 -22.28 -83.96
N ALA A 277 22.17 -22.04 -85.14
CA ALA A 277 20.94 -21.26 -85.29
C ALA A 277 19.75 -21.88 -84.52
N ARG A 278 19.61 -23.22 -84.56
CA ARG A 278 18.55 -23.94 -83.84
C ARG A 278 18.69 -23.87 -82.31
N ARG A 279 19.92 -23.90 -81.79
CA ARG A 279 20.17 -23.78 -80.34
C ARG A 279 19.83 -22.39 -79.80
N GLN A 280 20.11 -21.33 -80.56
CA GLN A 280 19.81 -19.95 -80.16
C GLN A 280 18.29 -19.68 -80.09
N ALA A 281 17.52 -20.19 -81.06
CA ALA A 281 16.06 -20.03 -81.06
C ALA A 281 15.37 -20.72 -79.86
N VAL A 282 15.82 -21.91 -79.47
CA VAL A 282 15.27 -22.66 -78.33
C VAL A 282 15.60 -22.00 -76.98
N ALA A 283 16.77 -21.36 -76.87
CA ALA A 283 17.16 -20.63 -75.66
C ALA A 283 16.27 -19.40 -75.42
N ALA A 284 15.95 -18.64 -76.47
CA ALA A 284 15.12 -17.45 -76.38
C ALA A 284 13.66 -17.76 -75.99
N ALA A 285 13.09 -18.86 -76.50
CA ALA A 285 11.74 -19.29 -76.14
C ALA A 285 11.61 -19.70 -74.66
N ARG A 286 12.65 -20.35 -74.10
CA ARG A 286 12.68 -20.74 -72.68
C ARG A 286 12.73 -19.53 -71.74
N GLN A 287 13.43 -18.46 -72.12
CA GLN A 287 13.50 -17.24 -71.29
C GLN A 287 12.15 -16.52 -71.17
N ARG A 288 11.36 -16.46 -72.25
CA ARG A 288 10.04 -15.80 -72.21
C ARG A 288 9.03 -16.56 -71.35
N ALA A 289 9.02 -17.89 -71.44
CA ALA A 289 8.16 -18.74 -70.61
C ALA A 289 8.52 -18.64 -69.11
N ALA A 290 9.82 -18.62 -68.79
CA ALA A 290 10.28 -18.45 -67.41
C ALA A 290 9.90 -17.07 -66.82
N ALA A 291 9.97 -16.00 -67.62
CA ALA A 291 9.59 -14.66 -67.18
C ALA A 291 8.08 -14.52 -66.87
N ALA A 292 7.20 -15.17 -67.66
CA ALA A 292 5.76 -15.14 -67.44
C ALA A 292 5.35 -15.88 -66.14
N VAL A 293 5.97 -17.02 -65.85
CA VAL A 293 5.74 -17.78 -64.61
C VAL A 293 6.19 -16.99 -63.39
N GLU A 294 7.34 -16.30 -63.47
CA GLU A 294 7.82 -15.48 -62.34
C GLU A 294 6.96 -14.22 -62.10
N ALA A 295 6.34 -13.65 -63.14
CA ALA A 295 5.41 -12.53 -63.01
C ALA A 295 4.12 -12.93 -62.28
N ASP A 296 3.51 -14.06 -62.63
CA ASP A 296 2.32 -14.61 -61.92
C ASP A 296 2.66 -14.96 -60.46
N ARG A 297 3.85 -15.53 -60.22
CA ARG A 297 4.35 -15.83 -58.86
C ARG A 297 4.42 -14.57 -57.99
N ARG A 298 4.97 -13.47 -58.51
CA ARG A 298 5.08 -12.18 -57.79
C ARG A 298 3.70 -11.57 -57.50
N GLN A 299 2.80 -11.59 -58.47
CA GLN A 299 1.46 -11.02 -58.31
C GLN A 299 0.66 -11.72 -57.20
N ARG A 300 0.70 -13.06 -57.14
CA ARG A 300 0.03 -13.83 -56.07
C ARG A 300 0.63 -13.57 -54.71
N LEU A 301 1.96 -13.45 -54.64
CA LEU A 301 2.67 -13.16 -53.39
C LEU A 301 2.29 -11.78 -52.84
N ASP A 302 2.26 -10.74 -53.68
CA ASP A 302 1.87 -9.38 -53.26
C ASP A 302 0.41 -9.31 -52.77
N ALA A 303 -0.51 -10.03 -53.42
CA ALA A 303 -1.91 -10.10 -53.00
C ALA A 303 -2.08 -10.76 -51.61
N LEU A 304 -1.35 -11.85 -51.36
CA LEU A 304 -1.37 -12.52 -50.05
C LEU A 304 -0.74 -11.65 -48.94
N LEU A 305 0.36 -10.95 -49.24
CA LEU A 305 0.98 -10.01 -48.28
C LEU A 305 0.04 -8.85 -47.93
N THR A 306 -0.66 -8.29 -48.94
CA THR A 306 -1.67 -7.24 -48.72
C THR A 306 -2.80 -7.74 -47.81
N THR A 307 -3.31 -8.94 -48.08
CA THR A 307 -4.37 -9.57 -47.26
C THR A 307 -3.89 -9.85 -45.83
N ALA A 308 -2.63 -10.26 -45.66
CA ALA A 308 -2.02 -10.46 -44.34
C ALA A 308 -1.89 -9.14 -43.56
N GLU A 309 -1.56 -8.04 -44.25
CA GLU A 309 -1.49 -6.70 -43.67
C GLU A 309 -2.86 -6.20 -43.18
N GLU A 310 -3.89 -6.33 -44.01
CA GLU A 310 -5.27 -6.00 -43.64
C GLU A 310 -5.77 -6.82 -42.45
N ALA A 311 -5.50 -8.13 -42.44
CA ALA A 311 -5.88 -9.01 -41.34
C ALA A 311 -5.17 -8.62 -40.03
N LEU A 312 -3.90 -8.21 -40.09
CA LEU A 312 -3.15 -7.75 -38.91
C LEU A 312 -3.70 -6.42 -38.38
N ALA A 313 -4.02 -5.47 -39.27
CA ALA A 313 -4.64 -4.19 -38.91
C ALA A 313 -6.02 -4.39 -38.24
N ALA A 314 -6.78 -5.38 -38.70
CA ALA A 314 -8.06 -5.78 -38.13
C ALA A 314 -7.95 -6.65 -36.85
N ARG A 315 -6.74 -6.89 -36.33
CA ARG A 315 -6.46 -7.80 -35.19
C ARG A 315 -6.93 -9.25 -35.39
N ALA A 316 -7.11 -9.68 -36.64
CA ALA A 316 -7.48 -11.05 -37.01
C ALA A 316 -6.21 -11.93 -37.12
N TYR A 317 -5.52 -12.14 -36.00
CA TYR A 317 -4.16 -12.72 -35.98
C TYR A 317 -4.05 -14.12 -36.59
N ALA A 318 -5.03 -15.00 -36.33
CA ALA A 318 -5.05 -16.34 -36.91
C ALA A 318 -5.14 -16.30 -38.45
N ARG A 319 -5.95 -15.38 -38.98
CA ARG A 319 -6.08 -15.15 -40.43
C ARG A 319 -4.78 -14.57 -41.00
N ALA A 320 -4.16 -13.60 -40.33
CA ALA A 320 -2.88 -13.03 -40.75
C ALA A 320 -1.78 -14.10 -40.83
N LEU A 321 -1.68 -14.98 -39.83
CA LEU A 321 -0.71 -16.08 -39.79
C LEU A 321 -0.94 -17.12 -40.89
N GLU A 322 -2.19 -17.52 -41.13
CA GLU A 322 -2.51 -18.46 -42.21
C GLU A 322 -2.20 -17.86 -43.59
N THR A 323 -2.48 -16.57 -43.79
CA THR A 323 -2.18 -15.88 -45.05
C THR A 323 -0.66 -15.74 -45.26
N CYS A 324 0.11 -15.49 -44.20
CA CYS A 324 1.58 -15.53 -44.27
C CYS A 324 2.11 -16.93 -44.58
N ARG A 325 1.48 -17.98 -44.03
CA ARG A 325 1.83 -19.37 -44.35
C ARG A 325 1.61 -19.67 -45.83
N GLN A 326 0.48 -19.25 -46.39
CA GLN A 326 0.19 -19.37 -47.82
C GLN A 326 1.20 -18.61 -48.69
N ALA A 327 1.66 -17.43 -48.26
CA ALA A 327 2.72 -16.69 -48.97
C ALA A 327 4.07 -17.43 -48.93
N LEU A 328 4.43 -18.02 -47.78
CA LEU A 328 5.65 -18.82 -47.62
C LEU A 328 5.60 -20.18 -48.34
N ASP A 329 4.41 -20.73 -48.57
CA ASP A 329 4.24 -21.91 -49.42
C ASP A 329 4.56 -21.58 -50.90
N ILE A 330 4.39 -20.32 -51.35
CA ILE A 330 4.76 -19.84 -52.69
C ILE A 330 6.26 -19.51 -52.78
N ASP A 331 6.80 -18.82 -51.77
CA ASP A 331 8.24 -18.56 -51.65
C ASP A 331 8.69 -18.65 -50.18
N PRO A 332 9.32 -19.78 -49.77
CA PRO A 332 9.74 -19.98 -48.38
C PRO A 332 10.80 -18.99 -47.88
N ARG A 333 11.44 -18.24 -48.78
CA ARG A 333 12.54 -17.33 -48.47
C ARG A 333 12.20 -15.87 -48.75
N ASP A 334 10.95 -15.53 -49.10
CA ASP A 334 10.59 -14.13 -49.30
C ASP A 334 10.73 -13.35 -47.98
N PRO A 335 11.62 -12.33 -47.94
CA PRO A 335 11.93 -11.63 -46.70
C PRO A 335 10.76 -10.84 -46.15
N ARG A 336 9.81 -10.42 -47.00
CA ARG A 336 8.61 -9.69 -46.58
C ARG A 336 7.65 -10.64 -45.89
N ALA A 337 7.40 -11.82 -46.47
CA ALA A 337 6.54 -12.84 -45.89
C ALA A 337 7.06 -13.36 -44.53
N VAL A 338 8.37 -13.61 -44.43
CA VAL A 338 9.02 -14.00 -43.16
C VAL A 338 8.88 -12.89 -42.10
N ALA A 339 9.21 -11.65 -42.46
CA ALA A 339 9.07 -10.51 -41.55
C ALA A 339 7.61 -10.29 -41.11
N PHE A 340 6.65 -10.48 -42.01
CA PHE A 340 5.22 -10.37 -41.70
C PHE A 340 4.74 -11.47 -40.77
N GLN A 341 5.19 -12.71 -40.97
CA GLN A 341 4.85 -13.84 -40.12
C GLN A 341 5.36 -13.60 -38.68
N GLU A 342 6.60 -13.13 -38.52
CA GLU A 342 7.17 -12.80 -37.22
C GLU A 342 6.41 -11.65 -36.55
N ARG A 343 6.10 -10.57 -37.29
CA ARG A 343 5.29 -9.45 -36.79
C ARG A 343 3.89 -9.91 -36.34
N ALA A 344 3.26 -10.79 -37.12
CA ALA A 344 1.95 -11.36 -36.80
C ALA A 344 1.99 -12.30 -35.58
N ARG A 345 3.03 -13.15 -35.44
CA ARG A 345 3.24 -14.00 -34.25
C ARG A 345 3.45 -13.17 -32.99
N GLN A 346 4.28 -12.13 -33.09
CA GLN A 346 4.56 -11.24 -31.97
C GLN A 346 3.30 -10.47 -31.54
N ALA A 347 2.52 -9.94 -32.49
CA ALA A 347 1.26 -9.26 -32.20
C ALA A 347 0.19 -10.21 -31.62
N ALA A 348 0.08 -11.43 -32.14
CA ALA A 348 -0.81 -12.46 -31.61
C ALA A 348 -0.45 -12.84 -30.17
N GLY A 349 0.85 -13.04 -29.92
CA GLY A 349 1.38 -13.36 -28.60
C GLY A 349 1.18 -12.25 -27.59
N GLN A 350 1.40 -10.99 -27.98
CA GLN A 350 1.13 -9.82 -27.13
C GLN A 350 -0.36 -9.68 -26.81
N ALA A 351 -1.25 -9.93 -27.79
CA ALA A 351 -2.69 -9.89 -27.56
C ALA A 351 -3.15 -10.98 -26.59
N LEU A 352 -2.60 -12.20 -26.68
CA LEU A 352 -2.89 -13.31 -25.77
C LEU A 352 -2.55 -12.97 -24.30
N VAL A 353 -1.45 -12.23 -24.09
CA VAL A 353 -0.96 -11.86 -22.76
C VAL A 353 -1.62 -10.56 -22.25
N GLY A 354 -2.19 -9.74 -23.13
CA GLY A 354 -2.63 -8.38 -22.79
C GLY A 354 -3.61 -8.31 -21.63
N GLU A 355 -4.64 -9.16 -21.64
CA GLU A 355 -5.70 -9.18 -20.60
C GLU A 355 -5.16 -9.70 -19.26
N SER A 356 -4.47 -10.85 -19.28
CA SER A 356 -3.90 -11.44 -18.05
C SER A 356 -2.82 -10.55 -17.44
N LYS A 357 -1.98 -9.90 -18.27
CA LYS A 357 -1.02 -8.89 -17.80
C LYS A 357 -1.71 -7.70 -17.15
N ALA A 358 -2.72 -7.12 -17.80
CA ALA A 358 -3.43 -5.96 -17.26
C ALA A 358 -4.07 -6.28 -15.91
N ARG A 359 -4.73 -7.44 -15.80
CA ARG A 359 -5.31 -7.95 -14.54
C ARG A 359 -4.23 -8.13 -13.47
N ALA A 360 -3.11 -8.77 -13.79
CA ALA A 360 -2.01 -9.00 -12.85
C ALA A 360 -1.35 -7.70 -12.37
N GLU A 361 -1.14 -6.73 -13.26
CA GLU A 361 -0.55 -5.44 -12.89
C GLU A 361 -1.50 -4.58 -12.05
N ALA A 362 -2.81 -4.63 -12.34
CA ALA A 362 -3.82 -3.99 -11.50
C ALA A 362 -3.89 -4.62 -10.11
N ALA A 363 -3.96 -5.95 -10.02
CA ALA A 363 -3.97 -6.69 -8.75
C ALA A 363 -2.68 -6.45 -7.94
N TRP A 364 -1.53 -6.39 -8.60
CA TRP A 364 -0.27 -6.05 -7.95
C TRP A 364 -0.23 -4.60 -7.45
N ALA A 365 -0.83 -3.66 -8.19
CA ALA A 365 -0.89 -2.26 -7.78
C ALA A 365 -1.70 -2.09 -6.48
N SER A 366 -2.82 -2.83 -6.32
CA SER A 366 -3.59 -2.81 -5.07
C SER A 366 -2.83 -3.37 -3.86
N LEU A 367 -1.78 -4.16 -4.07
CA LEU A 367 -0.94 -4.69 -2.98
C LEU A 367 0.12 -3.71 -2.48
N ARG A 368 0.36 -2.57 -3.14
CA ARG A 368 1.38 -1.60 -2.70
C ARG A 368 1.07 -0.96 -1.34
N GLU A 369 -0.20 -0.85 -1.01
CA GLU A 369 -0.69 -0.26 0.24
C GLU A 369 -0.70 -1.30 1.39
N VAL A 370 -0.55 -2.60 1.07
CA VAL A 370 -0.62 -3.69 2.04
C VAL A 370 0.68 -3.82 2.80
N HIS A 371 0.63 -3.73 4.13
CA HIS A 371 1.81 -3.81 4.97
C HIS A 371 2.35 -5.25 5.02
N PRO A 372 3.68 -5.50 4.87
CA PRO A 372 4.25 -6.85 4.86
C PRO A 372 4.20 -7.60 6.21
N GLY A 373 3.67 -6.97 7.25
CA GLY A 373 3.62 -7.51 8.62
C GLY A 373 2.64 -8.68 8.75
N GLU A 374 2.60 -9.32 9.92
CA GLU A 374 1.59 -10.33 10.29
C GLU A 374 1.47 -11.52 9.30
N GLY A 375 2.59 -11.88 8.66
CA GLY A 375 2.67 -13.05 7.77
C GLY A 375 2.26 -12.79 6.30
N PHE A 376 1.97 -11.55 5.91
CA PHE A 376 1.69 -11.21 4.50
C PHE A 376 2.96 -11.13 3.65
N GLY A 377 4.15 -10.94 4.26
CA GLY A 377 5.42 -10.81 3.55
C GLY A 377 5.76 -11.96 2.59
N GLU A 378 5.55 -13.22 3.01
CA GLU A 378 5.79 -14.38 2.13
C GLU A 378 4.80 -14.42 0.96
N LEU A 379 3.51 -14.15 1.21
CA LEU A 379 2.48 -14.19 0.17
C LEU A 379 2.67 -13.08 -0.88
N ILE A 380 3.03 -11.86 -0.43
CA ILE A 380 3.39 -10.75 -1.31
C ILE A 380 4.68 -11.10 -2.07
N GLY A 381 5.63 -11.78 -1.42
CA GLY A 381 6.85 -12.30 -2.03
C GLY A 381 6.57 -13.29 -3.17
N ASP A 382 5.70 -14.26 -2.94
CA ASP A 382 5.25 -15.25 -3.95
C ASP A 382 4.61 -14.56 -5.16
N ALA A 383 3.65 -13.65 -4.93
CA ALA A 383 2.99 -12.91 -6.00
C ALA A 383 3.99 -12.05 -6.79
N ARG A 384 4.98 -11.44 -6.12
CA ARG A 384 6.07 -10.68 -6.75
C ARG A 384 6.94 -11.56 -7.63
N ALA A 385 7.29 -12.76 -7.14
CA ALA A 385 8.13 -13.70 -7.86
C ALA A 385 7.43 -14.18 -9.13
N LEU A 386 6.15 -14.53 -9.06
CA LEU A 386 5.33 -14.91 -10.23
C LEU A 386 5.22 -13.75 -11.23
N LEU A 387 4.96 -12.53 -10.77
CA LEU A 387 4.89 -11.36 -11.66
C LEU A 387 6.24 -11.07 -12.35
N SER A 388 7.35 -11.24 -11.63
CA SER A 388 8.70 -11.12 -12.19
C SER A 388 8.97 -12.20 -13.23
N ALA A 389 8.62 -13.45 -12.94
CA ALA A 389 8.75 -14.56 -13.88
C ALA A 389 7.88 -14.36 -15.13
N ALA A 390 6.64 -13.87 -14.98
CA ALA A 390 5.75 -13.55 -16.10
C ALA A 390 6.34 -12.46 -17.01
N ARG A 391 6.95 -11.41 -16.43
CA ARG A 391 7.64 -10.35 -17.17
C ARG A 391 8.87 -10.87 -17.91
N GLN A 392 9.63 -11.77 -17.30
CA GLN A 392 10.79 -12.42 -17.94
C GLN A 392 10.33 -13.31 -19.11
N ALA A 393 9.31 -14.13 -18.93
CA ALA A 393 8.73 -14.96 -19.99
C ALA A 393 8.20 -14.10 -21.16
N LEU A 394 7.55 -12.97 -20.87
CA LEU A 394 7.10 -12.03 -21.89
C LEU A 394 8.28 -11.38 -22.64
N ALA A 395 9.35 -11.02 -21.95
CA ALA A 395 10.57 -10.48 -22.57
C ALA A 395 11.28 -11.53 -23.44
N ALA A 396 11.18 -12.81 -23.09
CA ALA A 396 11.68 -13.94 -23.87
C ALA A 396 10.74 -14.37 -25.01
N ALA A 397 9.62 -13.68 -25.23
CA ALA A 397 8.58 -14.02 -26.21
C ALA A 397 7.90 -15.39 -26.01
N GLU A 398 7.90 -15.92 -24.78
CA GLU A 398 7.20 -17.15 -24.39
C GLU A 398 5.74 -16.85 -24.02
N PHE A 399 4.94 -16.40 -24.99
CA PHE A 399 3.63 -15.78 -24.74
C PHE A 399 2.62 -16.67 -23.97
N THR A 400 2.57 -17.97 -24.26
CA THR A 400 1.66 -18.90 -23.55
C THR A 400 2.06 -19.07 -22.08
N SER A 401 3.37 -19.20 -21.83
CA SER A 401 3.93 -19.29 -20.48
C SER A 401 3.72 -17.98 -19.71
N ALA A 402 4.01 -16.85 -20.36
CA ALA A 402 3.78 -15.52 -19.80
C ALA A 402 2.31 -15.31 -19.44
N ALA A 403 1.36 -15.66 -20.32
CA ALA A 403 -0.07 -15.53 -20.04
C ALA A 403 -0.49 -16.36 -18.81
N ALA A 404 -0.02 -17.62 -18.70
CA ALA A 404 -0.30 -18.47 -17.56
C ALA A 404 0.29 -17.92 -16.24
N LEU A 405 1.54 -17.45 -16.29
CA LEU A 405 2.21 -16.86 -15.13
C LEU A 405 1.56 -15.54 -14.70
N PHE A 406 1.12 -14.69 -15.63
CA PHE A 406 0.36 -13.49 -15.30
C PHE A 406 -0.98 -13.83 -14.65
N THR A 407 -1.71 -14.84 -15.15
CA THR A 407 -2.95 -15.31 -14.50
C THR A 407 -2.67 -15.80 -13.08
N GLN A 408 -1.66 -16.63 -12.87
CA GLN A 408 -1.27 -17.09 -11.52
C GLN A 408 -0.85 -15.94 -10.60
N ALA A 409 -0.09 -14.97 -11.13
CA ALA A 409 0.30 -13.78 -10.37
C ALA A 409 -0.93 -12.94 -9.97
N ALA A 410 -1.90 -12.79 -10.87
CA ALA A 410 -3.17 -12.10 -10.58
C ALA A 410 -3.96 -12.81 -9.50
N GLU A 411 -4.19 -14.12 -9.63
CA GLU A 411 -4.92 -14.93 -8.65
C GLU A 411 -4.27 -14.89 -7.26
N ARG A 412 -2.93 -14.98 -7.22
CA ARG A 412 -2.19 -14.88 -5.96
C ARG A 412 -2.31 -13.49 -5.34
N ALA A 413 -2.19 -12.44 -6.15
CA ALA A 413 -2.30 -11.08 -5.67
C ALA A 413 -3.72 -10.73 -5.18
N GLU A 414 -4.76 -11.17 -5.92
CA GLU A 414 -6.16 -11.01 -5.53
C GLU A 414 -6.48 -11.78 -4.25
N ALA A 415 -5.95 -12.98 -4.06
CA ALA A 415 -6.11 -13.74 -2.82
C ALA A 415 -5.49 -13.02 -1.61
N VAL A 416 -4.32 -12.39 -1.80
CA VAL A 416 -3.69 -11.55 -0.76
C VAL A 416 -4.54 -10.32 -0.46
N ALA A 417 -5.06 -9.64 -1.49
CA ALA A 417 -5.93 -8.49 -1.32
C ALA A 417 -7.24 -8.85 -0.59
N ALA A 418 -7.83 -10.01 -0.89
CA ALA A 418 -9.01 -10.51 -0.20
C ALA A 418 -8.72 -10.84 1.27
N LEU A 419 -7.57 -11.44 1.57
CA LEU A 419 -7.12 -11.68 2.94
C LEU A 419 -6.88 -10.39 3.72
N GLU A 420 -6.29 -9.36 3.09
CA GLU A 420 -6.13 -8.05 3.72
C GLU A 420 -7.47 -7.35 3.95
N GLY A 421 -8.39 -7.42 2.98
CA GLY A 421 -9.75 -6.91 3.15
C GLY A 421 -10.47 -7.57 4.33
N ALA A 422 -10.32 -8.89 4.49
CA ALA A 422 -10.84 -9.62 5.64
C ALA A 422 -10.13 -9.24 6.95
N ARG A 423 -8.80 -9.04 6.93
CA ARG A 423 -8.04 -8.56 8.10
C ARG A 423 -8.51 -7.20 8.57
N GLN A 424 -8.72 -6.26 7.64
CA GLN A 424 -9.15 -4.91 7.95
C GLN A 424 -10.58 -4.88 8.50
N ALA A 425 -11.51 -5.63 7.90
CA ALA A 425 -12.88 -5.76 8.44
C ALA A 425 -12.89 -6.32 9.86
N VAL A 426 -11.96 -7.22 10.17
CA VAL A 426 -11.80 -7.78 11.52
C VAL A 426 -11.11 -6.80 12.47
N ALA A 427 -10.21 -5.94 11.99
CA ALA A 427 -9.61 -4.88 12.79
C ALA A 427 -10.66 -3.90 13.33
N ASP A 428 -11.61 -3.49 12.50
CA ASP A 428 -12.73 -2.63 12.93
C ASP A 428 -13.56 -3.33 14.04
N CYS A 429 -13.81 -4.63 13.88
CA CYS A 429 -14.50 -5.44 14.90
C CYS A 429 -13.69 -5.56 16.21
N ARG A 430 -12.35 -5.48 16.15
CA ARG A 430 -11.50 -5.45 17.35
C ARG A 430 -11.64 -4.13 18.10
N ASP A 431 -11.72 -3.01 17.40
CA ASP A 431 -11.90 -1.71 18.02
C ASP A 431 -13.28 -1.63 18.72
N ASP A 432 -14.33 -2.18 18.08
CA ASP A 432 -15.65 -2.34 18.71
C ASP A 432 -15.61 -3.25 19.95
N LEU A 433 -14.80 -4.31 19.91
CA LEU A 433 -14.58 -5.22 21.04
C LEU A 433 -13.89 -4.52 22.20
N ASP A 434 -12.81 -3.80 21.93
CA ASP A 434 -12.06 -3.06 22.94
C ASP A 434 -12.97 -1.98 23.57
N ALA A 435 -13.77 -1.27 22.77
CA ALA A 435 -14.75 -0.30 23.28
C ALA A 435 -15.85 -0.97 24.15
N ALA A 436 -16.39 -2.12 23.73
CA ALA A 436 -17.37 -2.87 24.50
C ALA A 436 -16.79 -3.39 25.82
N ARG A 437 -15.54 -3.86 25.81
CA ARG A 437 -14.80 -4.30 26.98
C ARG A 437 -14.55 -3.16 27.96
N GLU A 438 -14.04 -2.02 27.49
CA GLU A 438 -13.80 -0.82 28.30
C GLU A 438 -15.09 -0.32 28.94
N ALA A 439 -16.20 -0.29 28.20
CA ALA A 439 -17.50 0.09 28.75
C ALA A 439 -17.95 -0.83 29.89
N ALA A 440 -17.79 -2.15 29.72
CA ALA A 440 -18.11 -3.14 30.74
C ALA A 440 -17.17 -3.06 31.96
N GLU A 441 -15.87 -2.84 31.75
CA GLU A 441 -14.88 -2.60 32.80
C GLU A 441 -15.23 -1.35 33.63
N ALA A 442 -15.57 -0.24 32.96
CA ALA A 442 -15.99 1.00 33.61
C ALA A 442 -17.29 0.84 34.43
N ALA A 443 -18.16 -0.10 34.04
CA ALA A 443 -19.34 -0.48 34.81
C ALA A 443 -19.05 -1.46 35.97
N SER A 444 -17.78 -1.83 36.21
CA SER A 444 -17.38 -2.85 37.18
C SER A 444 -17.99 -4.24 36.91
N ALA A 445 -18.16 -4.58 35.63
CA ALA A 445 -18.65 -5.90 35.21
C ALA A 445 -17.83 -7.09 35.71
N PRO A 446 -16.49 -7.02 35.91
CA PRO A 446 -15.74 -8.12 36.52
C PRO A 446 -16.25 -8.53 37.91
N THR A 447 -16.89 -7.60 38.65
CA THR A 447 -17.43 -7.87 39.99
C THR A 447 -18.91 -8.19 39.96
N PHE A 448 -19.71 -7.46 39.18
CA PHE A 448 -21.17 -7.59 39.19
C PHE A 448 -21.74 -8.53 38.11
N ALA A 449 -20.90 -9.01 37.19
CA ALA A 449 -21.28 -9.88 36.08
C ALA A 449 -20.15 -10.87 35.71
N GLU A 450 -19.51 -11.48 36.73
CA GLU A 450 -18.32 -12.34 36.60
C GLU A 450 -18.46 -13.45 35.54
N ASP A 451 -19.59 -14.16 35.52
CA ASP A 451 -19.83 -15.25 34.55
C ASP A 451 -19.82 -14.76 33.10
N LEU A 452 -20.49 -13.63 32.83
CA LEU A 452 -20.55 -13.04 31.49
C LEU A 452 -19.20 -12.44 31.09
N TRP A 453 -18.51 -11.82 32.04
CA TRP A 453 -17.15 -11.30 31.85
C TRP A 453 -16.18 -12.41 31.45
N THR A 454 -16.21 -13.52 32.16
CA THR A 454 -15.32 -14.67 31.91
C THR A 454 -15.62 -15.32 30.57
N GLN A 455 -16.90 -15.49 30.21
CA GLN A 455 -17.30 -15.99 28.89
C GLN A 455 -16.85 -15.04 27.76
N ALA A 456 -17.02 -13.73 27.96
CA ALA A 456 -16.58 -12.72 26.99
C ALA A 456 -15.06 -12.76 26.77
N ALA A 457 -14.28 -12.83 27.86
CA ALA A 457 -12.82 -12.90 27.81
C ALA A 457 -12.31 -14.17 27.11
N ALA A 458 -12.97 -15.32 27.32
CA ALA A 458 -12.64 -16.55 26.62
C ALA A 458 -12.87 -16.43 25.10
N ARG A 459 -13.96 -15.76 24.68
CA ARG A 459 -14.26 -15.51 23.26
C ARG A 459 -13.34 -14.46 22.63
N ASP A 460 -12.96 -13.41 23.37
CA ASP A 460 -11.91 -12.47 22.96
C ASP A 460 -10.61 -13.21 22.66
N GLN A 461 -10.15 -14.05 23.59
CA GLN A 461 -8.92 -14.83 23.41
C GLN A 461 -8.99 -15.79 22.22
N ALA A 462 -10.11 -16.52 22.05
CA ALA A 462 -10.31 -17.37 20.88
C ALA A 462 -10.24 -16.59 19.57
N GLY A 463 -10.80 -15.37 19.53
CA GLY A 463 -10.72 -14.50 18.37
C GLY A 463 -9.30 -13.99 18.09
N ARG A 464 -8.53 -13.65 19.13
CA ARG A 464 -7.11 -13.28 19.00
C ARG A 464 -6.25 -14.43 18.46
N GLU A 465 -6.50 -15.66 18.92
CA GLU A 465 -5.81 -16.85 18.41
C GLU A 465 -6.17 -17.14 16.95
N ALA A 466 -7.44 -17.01 16.57
CA ALA A 466 -7.88 -17.15 15.18
C ALA A 466 -7.27 -16.07 14.27
N PHE A 467 -7.20 -14.82 14.74
CA PHE A 467 -6.57 -13.70 14.03
C PHE A 467 -5.08 -13.96 13.79
N ALA A 468 -4.34 -14.40 14.82
CA ALA A 468 -2.92 -14.74 14.70
C ALA A 468 -2.67 -15.89 13.70
N GLN A 469 -3.63 -16.80 13.55
CA GLN A 469 -3.59 -17.89 12.58
C GLN A 469 -4.16 -17.52 11.19
N ARG A 470 -4.50 -16.24 10.96
CA ARG A 470 -5.10 -15.72 9.71
C ARG A 470 -6.48 -16.34 9.37
N ARG A 471 -7.19 -16.84 10.38
CA ARG A 471 -8.57 -17.33 10.28
C ARG A 471 -9.56 -16.19 10.58
N PHE A 472 -9.55 -15.16 9.72
CA PHE A 472 -10.28 -13.90 9.95
C PHE A 472 -11.80 -14.08 10.17
N PRO A 473 -12.54 -14.90 9.39
CA PRO A 473 -13.97 -15.09 9.63
C PRO A 473 -14.28 -15.71 11.00
N GLU A 474 -13.41 -16.60 11.49
CA GLU A 474 -13.55 -17.22 12.82
C GLU A 474 -13.22 -16.22 13.93
N ALA A 475 -12.21 -15.36 13.70
CA ALA A 475 -11.89 -14.26 14.61
C ALA A 475 -13.05 -13.26 14.73
N GLU A 476 -13.64 -12.87 13.60
CA GLU A 476 -14.80 -11.96 13.55
C GLU A 476 -16.00 -12.54 14.32
N ALA A 477 -16.31 -13.81 14.09
CA ALA A 477 -17.42 -14.48 14.77
C ALA A 477 -17.21 -14.54 16.29
N ALA A 478 -16.00 -14.89 16.73
CA ALA A 478 -15.65 -14.94 18.15
C ALA A 478 -15.71 -13.55 18.80
N TRP A 479 -15.20 -12.51 18.13
CA TRP A 479 -15.24 -11.14 18.65
C TRP A 479 -16.64 -10.54 18.66
N LYS A 480 -17.50 -10.82 17.67
CA LYS A 480 -18.92 -10.43 17.71
C LYS A 480 -19.67 -11.07 18.88
N GLU A 481 -19.38 -12.34 19.17
CA GLU A 481 -19.94 -13.03 20.34
C GLU A 481 -19.43 -12.38 21.65
N ALA A 482 -18.13 -12.09 21.73
CA ALA A 482 -17.52 -11.41 22.87
C ALA A 482 -18.12 -10.01 23.10
N ILE A 483 -18.30 -9.19 22.05
CA ILE A 483 -18.98 -7.88 22.10
C ILE A 483 -20.38 -8.04 22.70
N GLY A 484 -21.15 -9.03 22.23
CA GLY A 484 -22.49 -9.32 22.73
C GLY A 484 -22.50 -9.67 24.22
N LEU A 485 -21.50 -10.44 24.68
CA LEU A 485 -21.33 -10.82 26.08
C LEU A 485 -20.88 -9.65 26.95
N TYR A 486 -19.87 -8.88 26.53
CA TYR A 486 -19.44 -7.66 27.23
C TYR A 486 -20.58 -6.64 27.36
N SER A 487 -21.37 -6.44 26.29
CA SER A 487 -22.53 -5.55 26.33
C SER A 487 -23.62 -6.01 27.30
N ARG A 488 -23.83 -7.34 27.45
CA ARG A 488 -24.74 -7.89 28.47
C ARG A 488 -24.17 -7.71 29.87
N ALA A 489 -22.87 -7.93 30.04
CA ALA A 489 -22.17 -7.75 31.30
C ALA A 489 -22.23 -6.29 31.79
N ASP A 490 -21.99 -5.33 30.89
CA ASP A 490 -22.15 -3.89 31.14
C ASP A 490 -23.55 -3.55 31.67
N ARG A 491 -24.61 -3.99 30.97
CA ARG A 491 -25.99 -3.74 31.39
C ARG A 491 -26.30 -4.32 32.77
N LYS A 492 -25.88 -5.57 33.03
CA LYS A 492 -26.07 -6.23 34.33
C LYS A 492 -25.33 -5.46 35.45
N ALA A 493 -24.09 -5.05 35.20
CA ALA A 493 -23.27 -4.34 36.16
C ALA A 493 -23.79 -2.93 36.48
N ARG A 494 -24.22 -2.17 35.47
CA ARG A 494 -24.86 -0.85 35.66
C ARG A 494 -26.16 -0.95 36.46
N ALA A 495 -26.96 -1.98 36.21
CA ALA A 495 -28.19 -2.21 36.96
C ALA A 495 -27.91 -2.52 38.43
N ALA A 496 -26.91 -3.37 38.71
CA ALA A 496 -26.47 -3.65 40.08
C ALA A 496 -25.91 -2.41 40.79
N LEU A 497 -25.17 -1.54 40.10
CA LEU A 497 -24.67 -0.28 40.64
C LEU A 497 -25.81 0.69 41.01
N ARG A 498 -26.83 0.83 40.16
CA ARG A 498 -28.02 1.65 40.45
C ARG A 498 -28.77 1.12 41.66
N LEU A 499 -28.99 -0.19 41.73
CA LEU A 499 -29.59 -0.83 42.89
C LEU A 499 -28.82 -0.52 44.18
N ASN A 500 -27.49 -0.69 44.16
CA ASN A 500 -26.64 -0.39 45.32
C ASN A 500 -26.71 1.09 45.73
N ALA A 501 -26.77 2.00 44.76
CA ALA A 501 -26.93 3.42 45.02
C ALA A 501 -28.30 3.73 45.67
N ALA A 502 -29.38 3.15 45.16
CA ALA A 502 -30.73 3.30 45.72
C ALA A 502 -30.81 2.76 47.16
N ARG A 503 -30.25 1.57 47.41
CA ARG A 503 -30.15 0.99 48.76
C ARG A 503 -29.37 1.90 49.71
N LYS A 504 -28.18 2.35 49.30
CA LYS A 504 -27.33 3.23 50.13
C LYS A 504 -28.03 4.56 50.43
N ALA A 505 -28.75 5.13 49.47
CA ALA A 505 -29.53 6.35 49.68
C ALA A 505 -30.66 6.14 50.71
N PHE A 506 -31.34 4.99 50.66
CA PHE A 506 -32.31 4.62 51.69
C PHE A 506 -31.64 4.45 53.07
N GLU A 507 -30.56 3.67 53.17
CA GLU A 507 -29.83 3.44 54.43
C GLU A 507 -29.37 4.76 55.06
N GLN A 508 -28.79 5.66 54.27
CA GLN A 508 -28.38 7.00 54.73
C GLN A 508 -29.55 7.82 55.23
N ALA A 509 -30.67 7.85 54.49
CA ALA A 509 -31.88 8.55 54.92
C ALA A 509 -32.45 7.93 56.21
N PHE A 510 -32.45 6.60 56.32
CA PHE A 510 -32.96 5.87 57.47
C PHE A 510 -32.14 6.13 58.73
N THR A 511 -30.81 6.13 58.62
CA THR A 511 -29.90 6.47 59.72
C THR A 511 -30.04 7.93 60.15
N ALA A 512 -30.15 8.87 59.20
CA ALA A 512 -30.22 10.31 59.46
C ALA A 512 -31.44 10.73 60.31
N ILE A 513 -32.54 9.97 60.27
CA ILE A 513 -33.81 10.35 60.90
C ILE A 513 -33.76 10.25 62.44
N GLY A 514 -32.74 9.65 63.04
CA GLY A 514 -32.61 9.54 64.50
C GLY A 514 -33.67 8.64 65.15
N ASP A 515 -33.34 8.06 66.31
CA ASP A 515 -34.20 7.02 66.91
C ASP A 515 -35.56 7.57 67.38
N THR A 516 -35.59 8.80 67.89
CA THR A 516 -36.81 9.46 68.39
C THR A 516 -37.87 9.67 67.31
N ALA A 517 -37.48 10.12 66.12
CA ALA A 517 -38.43 10.32 65.03
C ALA A 517 -38.86 8.98 64.42
N ARG A 518 -37.99 7.96 64.43
CA ARG A 518 -38.37 6.59 64.03
C ARG A 518 -39.38 5.97 64.99
N GLU A 519 -39.26 6.19 66.30
CA GLU A 519 -40.23 5.71 67.29
C GLU A 519 -41.58 6.44 67.21
N ALA A 520 -41.57 7.73 66.88
CA ALA A 520 -42.78 8.53 66.71
C ALA A 520 -43.55 8.22 65.41
N MET A 521 -42.97 7.45 64.47
CA MET A 521 -43.64 7.10 63.21
C MET A 521 -44.86 6.21 63.46
N PRO A 522 -46.00 6.49 62.80
CA PRO A 522 -47.16 5.61 62.83
C PRO A 522 -46.80 4.18 62.44
N THR A 523 -47.36 3.20 63.17
CA THR A 523 -47.13 1.77 62.92
C THR A 523 -47.42 1.35 61.47
N PRO A 524 -48.48 1.83 60.79
CA PRO A 524 -48.73 1.50 59.38
C PRO A 524 -47.59 1.96 58.46
N THR A 525 -47.04 3.15 58.70
CA THR A 525 -45.95 3.73 57.89
C THR A 525 -44.65 2.95 58.09
N ARG A 526 -44.33 2.56 59.34
CA ARG A 526 -43.18 1.68 59.63
C ARG A 526 -43.31 0.31 58.96
N ALA A 527 -44.51 -0.26 58.92
CA ALA A 527 -44.76 -1.53 58.24
C ALA A 527 -44.56 -1.42 56.72
N ALA A 528 -45.06 -0.34 56.09
CA ALA A 528 -44.89 -0.09 54.66
C ALA A 528 -43.41 0.08 54.26
N ILE A 529 -42.59 0.77 55.08
CA ILE A 529 -41.15 0.90 54.87
C ILE A 529 -40.47 -0.47 54.89
N ALA A 530 -40.77 -1.29 55.90
CA ALA A 530 -40.19 -2.63 56.05
C ALA A 530 -40.60 -3.58 54.92
N GLU A 531 -41.86 -3.51 54.49
CA GLU A 531 -42.37 -4.32 53.39
C GLU A 531 -41.71 -3.96 52.05
N ALA A 532 -41.60 -2.67 51.72
CA ALA A 532 -40.94 -2.21 50.51
C ALA A 532 -39.44 -2.58 50.50
N ALA A 533 -38.75 -2.45 51.63
CA ALA A 533 -37.35 -2.86 51.76
C ALA A 533 -37.16 -4.37 51.58
N ARG A 534 -38.04 -5.20 52.16
CA ARG A 534 -38.03 -6.66 51.97
C ARG A 534 -38.27 -7.03 50.50
N LYS A 535 -39.28 -6.43 49.87
CA LYS A 535 -39.59 -6.62 48.44
C LYS A 535 -38.40 -6.27 47.56
N ALA A 536 -37.68 -5.21 47.89
CA ALA A 536 -36.46 -4.82 47.18
C ALA A 536 -35.36 -5.89 47.28
N GLN A 537 -35.19 -6.51 48.46
CA GLN A 537 -34.23 -7.60 48.65
C GLN A 537 -34.63 -8.88 47.90
N GLU A 538 -35.92 -9.22 47.90
CA GLU A 538 -36.45 -10.39 47.17
C GLU A 538 -36.27 -10.23 45.65
N LEU A 539 -36.59 -9.06 45.10
CA LEU A 539 -36.41 -8.76 43.67
C LEU A 539 -34.92 -8.75 43.27
N ALA A 540 -34.04 -8.24 44.13
CA ALA A 540 -32.60 -8.29 43.91
C ALA A 540 -32.07 -9.73 43.87
N ALA A 541 -32.59 -10.63 44.71
CA ALA A 541 -32.22 -12.04 44.71
C ALA A 541 -32.68 -12.79 43.45
N GLN A 542 -33.72 -12.29 42.77
CA GLN A 542 -34.23 -12.82 41.49
C GLN A 542 -33.57 -12.17 40.27
N GLU A 543 -32.56 -11.32 40.48
CA GLU A 543 -31.92 -10.49 39.45
C GLU A 543 -32.86 -9.50 38.72
N ASP A 544 -34.03 -9.16 39.30
CA ASP A 544 -34.86 -8.05 38.83
C ASP A 544 -34.36 -6.72 39.43
N TRP A 545 -33.25 -6.23 38.87
CA TRP A 545 -32.56 -5.03 39.33
C TRP A 545 -33.44 -3.78 39.27
N THR A 546 -34.25 -3.66 38.21
CA THR A 546 -35.18 -2.54 38.01
C THR A 546 -36.32 -2.54 39.00
N GLY A 547 -36.92 -3.71 39.25
CA GLY A 547 -37.95 -3.85 40.28
C GLY A 547 -37.39 -3.60 41.68
N ALA A 548 -36.18 -4.08 41.96
CA ALA A 548 -35.50 -3.87 43.23
C ALA A 548 -35.15 -2.39 43.46
N GLU A 549 -34.65 -1.68 42.45
CA GLU A 549 -34.40 -0.23 42.51
C GLU A 549 -35.69 0.54 42.84
N ALA A 550 -36.78 0.26 42.11
CA ALA A 550 -38.07 0.90 42.34
C ALA A 550 -38.62 0.64 43.76
N ALA A 551 -38.41 -0.56 44.30
CA ALA A 551 -38.82 -0.90 45.66
C ALA A 551 -37.99 -0.20 46.74
N TRP A 552 -36.69 0.03 46.53
CA TRP A 552 -35.88 0.88 47.42
C TRP A 552 -36.32 2.34 47.37
N ASP A 553 -36.65 2.85 46.19
CA ASP A 553 -37.21 4.20 46.03
C ASP A 553 -38.58 4.34 46.70
N GLU A 554 -39.42 3.30 46.63
CA GLU A 554 -40.69 3.22 47.34
C GLU A 554 -40.49 3.24 48.86
N ALA A 555 -39.56 2.45 49.40
CA ALA A 555 -39.20 2.46 50.82
C ALA A 555 -38.74 3.86 51.27
N ARG A 556 -37.94 4.54 50.44
CA ARG A 556 -37.48 5.92 50.71
C ARG A 556 -38.63 6.94 50.67
N ARG A 557 -39.61 6.79 49.77
CA ARG A 557 -40.81 7.65 49.76
C ARG A 557 -41.65 7.46 51.00
N HIS A 558 -41.88 6.22 51.43
CA HIS A 558 -42.58 5.93 52.68
C HIS A 558 -41.84 6.50 53.90
N LEU A 559 -40.51 6.44 53.89
CA LEU A 559 -39.68 7.04 54.93
C LEU A 559 -39.83 8.56 55.00
N ALA A 560 -39.87 9.24 53.86
CA ALA A 560 -40.09 10.69 53.79
C ALA A 560 -41.50 11.09 54.26
N LEU A 561 -42.53 10.32 53.90
CA LEU A 561 -43.89 10.52 54.39
C LEU A 561 -43.97 10.32 55.91
N GLY A 562 -43.37 9.24 56.43
CA GLY A 562 -43.32 8.96 57.87
C GLY A 562 -42.61 10.03 58.67
N LEU A 563 -41.59 10.70 58.10
CA LEU A 563 -40.94 11.85 58.75
C LEU A 563 -41.92 13.00 58.99
N GLY A 564 -42.74 13.34 58.00
CA GLY A 564 -43.75 14.40 58.14
C GLY A 564 -44.81 14.08 59.20
N GLU A 565 -45.19 12.80 59.31
CA GLU A 565 -46.11 12.30 60.34
C GLU A 565 -45.47 12.33 61.74
N SER A 566 -44.23 11.83 61.87
CA SER A 566 -43.45 11.90 63.12
C SER A 566 -43.24 13.33 63.59
N ASP A 567 -42.94 14.25 62.68
CA ASP A 567 -42.79 15.67 63.01
C ASP A 567 -44.10 16.25 63.56
N ALA A 568 -45.26 15.83 63.07
CA ALA A 568 -46.54 16.24 63.65
C ALA A 568 -46.73 15.68 65.07
N VAL A 569 -46.42 14.40 65.29
CA VAL A 569 -46.52 13.73 66.61
C VAL A 569 -45.56 14.35 67.63
N LEU A 570 -44.30 14.57 67.23
CA LEU A 570 -43.28 15.18 68.09
C LEU A 570 -43.58 16.65 68.39
N ARG A 571 -44.10 17.42 67.42
CA ARG A 571 -44.56 18.80 67.65
C ARG A 571 -45.67 18.86 68.70
N GLN A 572 -46.63 17.95 68.64
CA GLN A 572 -47.68 17.84 69.65
C GLN A 572 -47.09 17.51 71.02
N ARG A 573 -46.19 16.52 71.11
CA ARG A 573 -45.53 16.15 72.38
C ARG A 573 -44.75 17.33 72.99
N HIS A 574 -43.93 18.03 72.20
CA HIS A 574 -43.17 19.20 72.69
C HIS A 574 -44.10 20.33 73.15
N PHE A 575 -45.20 20.56 72.45
CA PHE A 575 -46.22 21.51 72.87
C PHE A 575 -46.81 21.13 74.23
N ASP A 576 -47.23 19.87 74.39
CA ASP A 576 -47.83 19.36 75.62
C ASP A 576 -46.84 19.46 76.81
N GLU A 577 -45.58 19.09 76.59
CA GLU A 577 -44.53 19.22 77.61
C GLU A 577 -44.24 20.68 77.99
N ALA A 578 -44.15 21.58 77.02
CA ALA A 578 -43.93 23.00 77.27
C ALA A 578 -45.12 23.63 78.00
N LEU A 579 -46.35 23.23 77.65
CA LEU A 579 -47.57 23.64 78.33
C LEU A 579 -47.63 23.11 79.77
N GLU A 580 -47.26 21.86 80.02
CA GLU A 580 -47.19 21.30 81.37
C GLU A 580 -46.07 21.95 82.21
N ARG A 581 -44.89 22.20 81.62
CA ARG A 581 -43.82 22.99 82.28
C ARG A 581 -44.32 24.38 82.66
N ALA A 582 -45.07 25.04 81.77
CA ALA A 582 -45.66 26.34 82.04
C ALA A 582 -46.69 26.30 83.18
N ARG A 583 -47.54 25.28 83.24
CA ARG A 583 -48.50 25.06 84.35
C ARG A 583 -47.78 24.86 85.67
N HIS A 584 -46.76 24.01 85.69
CA HIS A 584 -46.01 23.70 86.88
C HIS A 584 -45.24 24.92 87.42
N THR A 585 -44.57 25.68 86.56
CA THR A 585 -43.87 26.93 86.94
C THR A 585 -44.83 28.03 87.36
N PHE A 586 -46.00 28.13 86.71
CA PHE A 586 -47.07 29.05 87.12
C PHE A 586 -47.57 28.74 88.54
N ALA A 587 -47.82 27.46 88.85
CA ALA A 587 -48.27 27.02 90.17
C ALA A 587 -47.25 27.34 91.28
N ARG A 588 -45.96 27.35 90.94
CA ARG A 588 -44.86 27.70 91.85
C ARG A 588 -44.53 29.20 91.87
N GLN A 589 -45.36 30.04 91.25
CA GLN A 589 -45.20 31.49 91.17
C GLN A 589 -43.93 31.97 90.43
N ALA A 590 -43.30 31.09 89.64
CA ALA A 590 -42.15 31.42 88.78
C ALA A 590 -42.64 32.00 87.43
N TYR A 591 -43.25 33.18 87.47
CA TYR A 591 -44.00 33.73 86.33
C TYR A 591 -43.13 34.04 85.10
N ALA A 592 -41.87 34.46 85.27
CA ALA A 592 -40.97 34.70 84.15
C ALA A 592 -40.57 33.42 83.41
N GLU A 593 -40.43 32.30 84.13
CA GLU A 593 -40.16 30.98 83.54
C GLU A 593 -41.42 30.42 82.87
N SER A 594 -42.58 30.59 83.49
CA SER A 594 -43.88 30.20 82.92
C SER A 594 -44.15 30.92 81.60
N GLU A 595 -43.91 32.24 81.53
CA GLU A 595 -44.03 33.00 80.28
C GLU A 595 -43.06 32.51 79.21
N ARG A 596 -41.84 32.14 79.58
CA ARG A 596 -40.85 31.58 78.64
C ARG A 596 -41.34 30.27 78.03
N SER A 597 -41.78 29.32 78.86
CA SER A 597 -42.30 28.03 78.39
C SER A 597 -43.57 28.17 77.54
N LEU A 598 -44.40 29.19 77.80
CA LEU A 598 -45.58 29.46 76.96
C LEU A 598 -45.23 30.09 75.62
N ARG A 599 -44.24 30.99 75.58
CA ARG A 599 -43.73 31.55 74.33
C ARG A 599 -43.04 30.47 73.48
N GLU A 600 -42.36 29.53 74.12
CA GLU A 600 -41.81 28.34 73.49
C GLU A 600 -42.94 27.49 72.88
N ALA A 601 -43.97 27.15 73.66
CA ALA A 601 -45.12 26.35 73.21
C ALA A 601 -45.89 27.02 72.05
N LEU A 602 -46.23 28.31 72.17
CA LEU A 602 -46.95 29.06 71.15
C LEU A 602 -46.08 29.41 69.93
N GLY A 603 -44.75 29.37 70.09
CA GLY A 603 -43.79 29.54 69.00
C GLY A 603 -43.72 28.34 68.06
N LEU A 604 -44.25 27.18 68.45
CA LEU A 604 -44.32 25.99 67.61
C LEU A 604 -45.36 26.17 66.49
N GLN A 605 -44.98 25.86 65.24
CA GLN A 605 -45.88 25.92 64.09
C GLN A 605 -47.18 25.13 64.35
N GLY A 606 -48.33 25.80 64.18
CA GLY A 606 -49.66 25.23 64.41
C GLY A 606 -50.28 25.55 65.79
N PHE A 607 -49.49 26.05 66.74
CA PHE A 607 -49.92 26.28 68.12
C PHE A 607 -50.04 27.76 68.52
N ALA A 608 -49.71 28.72 67.65
CA ALA A 608 -49.68 30.16 67.94
C ALA A 608 -50.97 30.73 68.56
N ASN A 609 -52.12 30.12 68.27
CA ASN A 609 -53.43 30.53 68.79
C ASN A 609 -54.06 29.48 69.72
N HIS A 610 -53.26 28.59 70.33
CA HIS A 610 -53.80 27.53 71.18
C HIS A 610 -54.56 28.13 72.38
N PRO A 611 -55.89 27.91 72.50
CA PRO A 611 -56.76 28.69 73.39
C PRO A 611 -56.29 28.67 74.84
N GLU A 612 -55.88 27.50 75.30
CA GLU A 612 -55.45 27.28 76.68
C GLU A 612 -54.08 27.90 76.99
N ALA A 613 -53.13 27.81 76.05
CA ALA A 613 -51.78 28.31 76.25
C ALA A 613 -51.77 29.85 76.19
N THR A 614 -52.55 30.44 75.28
CA THR A 614 -52.76 31.89 75.21
C THR A 614 -53.42 32.42 76.48
N ALA A 615 -54.49 31.77 76.95
CA ALA A 615 -55.16 32.17 78.19
C ALA A 615 -54.26 32.04 79.44
N LEU A 616 -53.35 31.06 79.48
CA LEU A 616 -52.36 30.94 80.55
C LEU A 616 -51.29 32.04 80.43
N LEU A 617 -50.85 32.39 79.22
CA LEU A 617 -49.85 33.44 78.99
C LEU A 617 -50.36 34.82 79.42
N ASP A 618 -51.61 35.14 79.12
CA ASP A 618 -52.22 36.40 79.54
C ASP A 618 -52.33 36.50 81.07
N ARG A 619 -52.70 35.40 81.74
CA ARG A 619 -52.70 35.32 83.21
C ARG A 619 -51.31 35.50 83.81
N VAL A 620 -50.28 34.90 83.21
CA VAL A 620 -48.89 35.07 83.63
C VAL A 620 -48.47 36.54 83.52
N ARG A 621 -48.72 37.17 82.37
CA ARG A 621 -48.38 38.59 82.12
C ARG A 621 -49.09 39.54 83.09
N GLN A 622 -50.36 39.30 83.38
CA GLN A 622 -51.10 40.07 84.37
C GLN A 622 -50.45 39.97 85.75
N ARG A 623 -50.12 38.75 86.21
CA ARG A 623 -49.45 38.53 87.50
C ARG A 623 -48.08 39.20 87.60
N ARG A 624 -47.29 39.20 86.52
CA ARG A 624 -46.00 39.90 86.47
C ARG A 624 -46.17 41.42 86.57
N THR A 625 -47.21 41.96 85.95
CA THR A 625 -47.54 43.40 85.99
C THR A 625 -47.96 43.82 87.40
N ASP A 626 -48.80 43.03 88.08
CA ASP A 626 -49.22 43.26 89.47
C ASP A 626 -48.03 43.30 90.45
N LEU A 627 -46.95 42.58 90.15
CA LEU A 627 -45.74 42.48 90.96
C LEU A 627 -44.67 43.54 90.63
N GLY A 628 -44.92 44.43 89.67
CA GLY A 628 -43.94 45.43 89.20
C GLY A 628 -42.73 44.84 88.45
N ASP A 629 -42.76 43.54 88.15
CA ASP A 629 -41.72 42.80 87.43
C ASP A 629 -41.90 42.96 85.91
N THR A 630 -41.62 44.17 85.41
CA THR A 630 -41.77 44.54 83.99
C THR A 630 -40.44 44.49 83.22
N GLY A 631 -39.33 44.25 83.90
CA GLY A 631 -38.01 44.05 83.30
C GLY A 631 -37.70 42.56 83.10
N PRO A 632 -36.76 42.21 82.21
CA PRO A 632 -36.15 40.89 82.25
C PRO A 632 -35.43 40.71 83.59
N ALA A 633 -35.58 39.54 84.23
CA ALA A 633 -34.95 39.27 85.51
C ALA A 633 -33.41 39.43 85.42
N ARG A 634 -32.79 40.07 86.43
CA ARG A 634 -31.33 40.28 86.50
C ARG A 634 -30.56 38.97 86.30
N GLY A 635 -29.46 39.01 85.55
CA GLY A 635 -28.65 37.83 85.22
C GLY A 635 -29.30 36.85 84.23
N THR A 636 -30.48 37.18 83.70
CA THR A 636 -31.10 36.40 82.64
C THR A 636 -30.51 36.81 81.30
N ASN A 637 -30.16 35.81 80.50
CA ASN A 637 -29.80 36.05 79.11
C ASN A 637 -31.00 36.65 78.35
N LEU A 638 -30.82 37.84 77.80
CA LEU A 638 -31.82 38.56 77.01
C LEU A 638 -31.90 38.06 75.56
N VAL A 639 -30.90 37.29 75.12
CA VAL A 639 -30.90 36.66 73.80
C VAL A 639 -31.83 35.45 73.83
N ILE A 640 -32.82 35.44 72.94
CA ILE A 640 -33.70 34.28 72.76
C ILE A 640 -32.88 33.15 72.13
N ASN A 641 -32.88 31.98 72.77
CA ASN A 641 -32.28 30.76 72.24
C ASN A 641 -30.82 30.96 71.79
N GLY A 642 -30.02 31.63 72.61
CA GLY A 642 -28.60 31.91 72.32
C GLY A 642 -27.69 30.69 72.39
N ASP A 643 -28.16 29.59 73.00
CA ASP A 643 -27.55 28.26 73.03
C ASP A 643 -28.03 27.36 71.87
N PHE A 644 -28.89 27.90 71.00
CA PHE A 644 -29.43 27.24 69.82
C PHE A 644 -30.12 25.89 70.07
N SER A 645 -30.47 25.56 71.31
CA SER A 645 -30.97 24.24 71.71
C SER A 645 -32.40 23.98 71.21
N VAL A 646 -33.15 25.04 70.91
CA VAL A 646 -34.55 24.98 70.46
C VAL A 646 -34.67 25.39 68.99
N GLY A 647 -35.37 24.60 68.17
CA GLY A 647 -35.59 24.92 66.76
C GLY A 647 -36.61 24.03 66.07
N GLN A 648 -36.99 24.43 64.85
CA GLN A 648 -38.00 23.75 64.04
C GLN A 648 -37.59 23.81 62.56
N THR A 649 -37.85 22.74 61.78
CA THR A 649 -37.53 22.67 60.34
C THR A 649 -36.12 23.14 59.96
N GLY A 650 -35.12 22.71 60.73
CA GLY A 650 -33.70 23.01 60.44
C GLY A 650 -33.25 24.42 60.80
N ALA A 651 -34.02 25.18 61.60
CA ALA A 651 -33.67 26.54 62.02
C ALA A 651 -33.83 26.76 63.53
N PRO A 652 -32.90 27.47 64.19
CA PRO A 652 -33.06 27.83 65.59
C PRO A 652 -34.12 28.93 65.76
N VAL A 653 -34.95 28.80 66.79
CA VAL A 653 -35.95 29.82 67.14
C VAL A 653 -35.26 31.14 67.46
N GLY A 654 -35.80 32.27 67.00
CA GLY A 654 -35.30 33.60 67.38
C GLY A 654 -34.08 34.09 66.60
N TRP A 655 -33.66 33.38 65.56
CA TRP A 655 -32.50 33.74 64.73
C TRP A 655 -32.83 33.70 63.23
N THR A 656 -31.98 34.31 62.40
CA THR A 656 -32.10 34.21 60.94
C THR A 656 -32.08 32.74 60.50
N ARG A 657 -32.98 32.38 59.58
CA ARG A 657 -33.12 31.01 59.09
C ARG A 657 -31.83 30.57 58.37
N PRO A 658 -31.25 29.41 58.71
CA PRO A 658 -30.12 28.83 57.99
C PRO A 658 -30.46 28.61 56.51
N ASP A 659 -29.53 28.97 55.62
CA ASP A 659 -29.68 28.79 54.18
C ASP A 659 -29.26 27.38 53.71
N ASN A 660 -28.68 26.56 54.60
CA ASN A 660 -28.14 25.23 54.33
C ASN A 660 -27.06 25.20 53.23
N LEU A 661 -26.41 26.34 52.98
CA LEU A 661 -25.25 26.46 52.08
C LEU A 661 -24.07 27.12 52.79
N THR A 662 -24.31 28.26 53.44
CA THR A 662 -23.31 29.00 54.22
C THR A 662 -23.64 29.05 55.71
N VAL A 663 -24.89 28.87 56.10
CA VAL A 663 -25.34 28.84 57.50
C VAL A 663 -26.07 27.53 57.74
N PHE A 664 -25.70 26.86 58.84
CA PHE A 664 -26.25 25.58 59.23
C PHE A 664 -26.54 25.56 60.72
N TRP A 665 -27.68 24.96 61.09
CA TRP A 665 -27.98 24.62 62.47
C TRP A 665 -27.51 23.19 62.73
N ALA A 666 -26.35 23.06 63.37
CA ALA A 666 -25.58 21.82 63.43
C ALA A 666 -25.52 21.24 64.84
N ASP A 667 -25.32 19.92 64.94
CA ASP A 667 -25.00 19.21 66.17
C ASP A 667 -23.51 19.27 66.48
N GLY A 668 -23.16 19.23 67.76
CA GLY A 668 -21.76 19.20 68.22
C GLY A 668 -21.26 20.57 68.63
N GLY A 669 -22.03 21.28 69.46
CA GLY A 669 -21.63 22.52 70.11
C GLY A 669 -20.39 22.36 71.02
N PRO A 670 -20.13 23.30 71.92
CA PRO A 670 -19.10 23.19 72.94
C PRO A 670 -19.16 21.83 73.66
N ARG A 671 -17.99 21.20 73.84
CA ARG A 671 -17.85 19.83 74.40
C ARG A 671 -18.54 18.72 73.59
N GLY A 672 -18.86 18.96 72.32
CA GLY A 672 -19.51 17.99 71.43
C GLY A 672 -20.99 17.73 71.77
N GLN A 673 -21.59 18.58 72.60
CA GLN A 673 -22.98 18.46 73.03
C GLN A 673 -23.81 19.61 72.48
N GLY A 674 -25.12 19.39 72.34
CA GLY A 674 -26.06 20.43 71.94
C GLY A 674 -25.90 20.88 70.49
N LYS A 675 -26.66 21.93 70.16
CA LYS A 675 -26.72 22.57 68.85
C LYS A 675 -25.85 23.82 68.84
N TYR A 676 -25.43 24.23 67.65
CA TYR A 676 -24.77 25.52 67.46
C TYR A 676 -25.00 26.01 66.03
N LEU A 677 -24.66 27.27 65.76
CA LEU A 677 -24.64 27.79 64.40
C LEU A 677 -23.27 27.59 63.76
N ARG A 678 -23.23 26.75 62.72
CA ARG A 678 -22.06 26.55 61.86
C ARG A 678 -22.18 27.46 60.64
N ILE A 679 -21.16 28.29 60.43
CA ILE A 679 -21.06 29.19 59.29
C ILE A 679 -19.89 28.75 58.42
N ASP A 680 -20.17 28.39 57.17
CA ASP A 680 -19.20 28.02 56.15
C ASP A 680 -19.02 29.18 55.17
N THR A 681 -17.85 29.80 55.23
CA THR A 681 -17.49 30.94 54.37
C THR A 681 -16.74 30.51 53.11
N ASP A 682 -16.38 29.23 53.00
CA ASP A 682 -15.60 28.67 51.88
C ASP A 682 -16.51 28.20 50.75
N VAL A 683 -17.40 29.07 50.29
CA VAL A 683 -18.39 28.82 49.23
C VAL A 683 -18.17 29.84 48.11
N TYR A 684 -18.21 29.45 46.83
CA TYR A 684 -18.07 30.42 45.75
C TYR A 684 -19.18 31.46 45.80
N ARG A 685 -18.83 32.76 45.65
CA ARG A 685 -19.80 33.86 45.71
C ARG A 685 -20.95 33.68 44.71
N ARG A 686 -20.64 33.19 43.50
CA ARG A 686 -21.64 32.93 42.45
C ARG A 686 -22.69 31.90 42.89
N GLU A 687 -22.25 30.81 43.52
CA GLU A 687 -23.15 29.75 44.01
C GLU A 687 -24.06 30.28 45.11
N TRP A 688 -23.50 31.07 46.02
CA TRP A 688 -24.25 31.72 47.08
C TRP A 688 -25.30 32.72 46.56
N GLU A 689 -24.94 33.56 45.59
CA GLU A 689 -25.89 34.49 44.95
C GLU A 689 -27.00 33.76 44.19
N GLU A 690 -26.69 32.65 43.51
CA GLU A 690 -27.67 31.82 42.81
C GLU A 690 -28.63 31.14 43.80
N HIS A 691 -28.10 30.58 44.88
CA HIS A 691 -28.90 29.98 45.96
C HIS A 691 -29.85 30.98 46.60
N ARG A 692 -29.40 32.22 46.85
CA ARG A 692 -30.27 33.29 47.38
C ARG A 692 -31.38 33.70 46.42
N ARG A 693 -31.18 33.57 45.10
CA ARG A 693 -32.23 33.82 44.09
C ARG A 693 -33.20 32.64 43.96
N GLN A 694 -32.75 31.41 44.20
CA GLN A 694 -33.52 30.18 44.05
C GLN A 694 -33.31 29.25 45.25
N PRO A 695 -33.83 29.58 46.45
CA PRO A 695 -33.51 28.87 47.68
C PRO A 695 -34.02 27.42 47.73
N ASP A 696 -35.04 27.08 46.94
CA ASP A 696 -35.60 25.73 46.86
C ASP A 696 -34.83 24.80 45.89
N ARG A 697 -33.87 25.33 45.14
CA ARG A 697 -33.05 24.54 44.21
C ARG A 697 -31.95 23.83 45.00
N PRO A 698 -31.79 22.50 44.88
CA PRO A 698 -30.70 21.81 45.52
C PRO A 698 -29.36 22.26 44.93
N VAL A 699 -28.49 22.81 45.78
CA VAL A 699 -27.13 23.23 45.43
C VAL A 699 -26.14 22.25 46.05
N THR A 700 -25.25 21.70 45.24
CA THR A 700 -24.08 20.96 45.74
C THR A 700 -22.91 21.92 45.80
N LYS A 701 -22.32 22.10 46.98
CA LYS A 701 -21.14 22.96 47.19
C LYS A 701 -19.97 22.44 46.33
N THR A 702 -19.46 23.26 45.42
CA THR A 702 -18.25 22.91 44.67
C THR A 702 -17.01 23.09 45.56
N PRO A 703 -16.06 22.14 45.60
CA PRO A 703 -14.80 22.32 46.30
C PRO A 703 -14.04 23.55 45.80
N THR A 704 -13.68 24.47 46.70
CA THR A 704 -12.94 25.68 46.38
C THR A 704 -11.44 25.41 46.29
N SER A 705 -10.75 26.05 45.34
CA SER A 705 -9.31 25.91 45.14
C SER A 705 -8.62 27.26 44.87
N GLY A 706 -7.30 27.30 44.94
CA GLY A 706 -6.53 28.52 44.67
C GLY A 706 -6.60 29.58 45.78
N LEU A 707 -6.59 30.86 45.39
CA LEU A 707 -6.51 32.01 46.31
C LEU A 707 -7.83 32.34 47.03
N ARG A 708 -8.96 31.75 46.61
CA ARG A 708 -10.29 31.82 47.26
C ARG A 708 -10.85 33.24 47.49
N TYR A 709 -10.37 34.25 46.77
CA TYR A 709 -10.94 35.62 46.83
C TYR A 709 -12.34 35.73 46.19
N ASP A 710 -12.70 34.77 45.35
CA ASP A 710 -14.00 34.62 44.70
C ASP A 710 -15.03 33.87 45.56
N THR A 711 -14.65 33.50 46.79
CA THR A 711 -15.57 32.92 47.78
C THR A 711 -16.34 34.01 48.52
N VAL A 712 -17.38 33.60 49.25
CA VAL A 712 -18.11 34.46 50.18
C VAL A 712 -17.15 35.06 51.21
N ALA A 713 -16.18 34.28 51.71
CA ALA A 713 -15.12 34.77 52.60
C ALA A 713 -14.28 35.92 52.00
N GLY A 714 -13.94 35.82 50.71
CA GLY A 714 -13.10 36.79 50.01
C GLY A 714 -13.82 38.08 49.61
N THR A 715 -15.15 38.15 49.75
CA THR A 715 -15.97 39.24 49.22
C THR A 715 -16.82 39.93 50.28
N THR A 716 -17.81 39.23 50.83
CA THR A 716 -18.86 39.80 51.68
C THR A 716 -18.95 39.20 53.08
N GLY A 717 -18.51 37.98 53.30
CA GLY A 717 -18.80 37.24 54.54
C GLY A 717 -20.28 36.85 54.70
N VAL A 718 -20.57 36.17 55.80
CA VAL A 718 -21.89 35.62 56.10
C VAL A 718 -22.37 36.21 57.43
N ALA A 719 -23.59 36.72 57.45
CA ALA A 719 -24.21 37.37 58.60
C ALA A 719 -25.47 36.62 59.05
N VAL A 720 -25.60 36.39 60.36
CA VAL A 720 -26.81 35.82 61.00
C VAL A 720 -27.26 36.76 62.12
N TYR A 721 -28.54 37.09 62.17
CA TYR A 721 -29.08 38.07 63.11
C TYR A 721 -29.96 37.41 64.18
N SER A 722 -29.87 37.90 65.41
CA SER A 722 -30.82 37.58 66.48
C SER A 722 -32.15 38.32 66.28
N GLN A 723 -33.19 37.92 67.02
CA GLN A 723 -34.34 38.78 67.27
C GLN A 723 -33.94 40.04 68.04
N PRO A 724 -34.73 41.14 67.95
CA PRO A 724 -34.45 42.39 68.66
C PRO A 724 -34.44 42.20 70.17
N ILE A 725 -33.35 42.61 70.79
CA ILE A 725 -33.15 42.59 72.24
C ILE A 725 -33.43 43.98 72.78
N PRO A 726 -34.48 44.18 73.60
CA PRO A 726 -34.77 45.49 74.17
C PRO A 726 -33.65 45.90 75.13
N VAL A 727 -33.14 47.12 74.96
CA VAL A 727 -32.11 47.73 75.83
C VAL A 727 -32.51 49.16 76.18
N ARG A 728 -31.83 49.75 77.16
CA ARG A 728 -32.05 51.14 77.55
C ARG A 728 -30.77 51.97 77.38
N PRO A 729 -30.86 53.23 76.94
CA PRO A 729 -29.73 54.16 76.95
C PRO A 729 -29.15 54.32 78.36
N GLY A 730 -27.83 54.51 78.48
CA GLY A 730 -27.11 54.70 79.74
C GLY A 730 -26.81 53.42 80.54
N GLU A 731 -27.59 52.35 80.33
CA GLU A 731 -27.40 51.08 81.02
C GLU A 731 -26.19 50.27 80.48
N CYS A 732 -25.64 49.42 81.34
CA CYS A 732 -24.49 48.57 81.05
C CYS A 732 -24.92 47.12 80.78
N TYR A 733 -24.31 46.50 79.77
CA TYR A 733 -24.63 45.14 79.34
C TYR A 733 -23.35 44.32 79.13
N ARG A 734 -23.31 43.12 79.71
CA ARG A 734 -22.30 42.10 79.43
C ARG A 734 -22.76 41.31 78.21
N VAL A 735 -21.90 41.22 77.21
CA VAL A 735 -22.10 40.40 76.03
C VAL A 735 -21.07 39.28 76.07
N SER A 736 -21.53 38.03 76.01
CA SER A 736 -20.65 36.87 75.93
C SER A 736 -21.08 35.89 74.85
N TYR A 737 -20.13 35.15 74.31
CA TYR A 737 -20.38 34.16 73.26
C TYR A 737 -19.24 33.14 73.21
N ASP A 738 -19.60 31.91 72.84
CA ASP A 738 -18.66 30.83 72.56
C ASP A 738 -18.42 30.79 71.05
N VAL A 739 -17.15 30.73 70.64
CA VAL A 739 -16.77 30.69 69.22
C VAL A 739 -15.61 29.74 68.96
N ARG A 740 -15.66 29.08 67.80
CA ARG A 740 -14.56 28.31 67.21
C ARG A 740 -14.37 28.72 65.75
N GLY A 741 -13.15 28.64 65.25
CA GLY A 741 -12.83 28.91 63.84
C GLY A 741 -11.38 29.33 63.65
N ARG A 742 -11.09 29.99 62.53
CA ARG A 742 -9.77 30.51 62.17
C ARG A 742 -9.78 32.03 62.10
N GLY A 743 -8.62 32.68 62.20
CA GLY A 743 -8.53 34.15 62.11
C GLY A 743 -9.06 34.86 63.37
N GLU A 744 -9.72 36.00 63.18
CA GLU A 744 -10.31 36.80 64.26
C GLU A 744 -11.84 36.89 64.10
N PRO A 745 -12.60 35.84 64.47
CA PRO A 745 -14.05 35.91 64.39
C PRO A 745 -14.60 36.97 65.34
N PHE A 746 -15.75 37.54 65.00
CA PHE A 746 -16.34 38.60 65.80
C PHE A 746 -17.85 38.58 65.67
N ILE A 747 -18.50 39.27 66.61
CA ILE A 747 -19.91 39.63 66.50
C ILE A 747 -20.03 41.16 66.39
N PHE A 748 -21.09 41.63 65.75
CA PHE A 748 -21.50 43.02 65.90
C PHE A 748 -22.67 43.13 66.87
N VAL A 749 -22.60 44.18 67.69
CA VAL A 749 -23.70 44.67 68.51
C VAL A 749 -24.24 45.90 67.79
N LEU A 750 -25.40 45.74 67.15
CA LEU A 750 -26.05 46.76 66.33
C LEU A 750 -27.19 47.38 67.12
N GLY A 751 -27.11 48.67 67.45
CA GLY A 751 -28.15 49.37 68.21
C GLY A 751 -29.03 50.22 67.32
N TYR A 752 -30.33 50.15 67.59
CA TYR A 752 -31.40 50.76 66.81
C TYR A 752 -32.38 51.51 67.70
N TRP A 753 -33.04 52.50 67.10
CA TRP A 753 -34.20 53.19 67.66
C TRP A 753 -35.32 53.20 66.62
N ARG A 754 -36.57 53.24 67.08
CA ARG A 754 -37.72 53.24 66.19
C ARG A 754 -38.05 54.66 65.74
N CYS A 755 -38.08 54.92 64.42
CA CYS A 755 -38.36 56.26 63.93
C CYS A 755 -39.86 56.59 63.90
N GLY A 756 -40.22 57.76 64.44
CA GLY A 756 -41.55 58.34 64.35
C GLY A 756 -41.76 59.21 63.10
N PRO A 757 -43.02 59.58 62.76
CA PRO A 757 -43.35 60.42 61.61
C PRO A 757 -42.57 61.74 61.54
N GLU A 758 -42.29 62.36 62.68
CA GLU A 758 -41.56 63.62 62.85
C GLU A 758 -40.10 63.57 62.40
N HIS A 759 -39.51 62.37 62.32
CA HIS A 759 -38.10 62.16 61.96
C HIS A 759 -37.89 61.91 60.46
N LEU A 760 -38.95 61.57 59.71
CA LEU A 760 -38.84 61.07 58.33
C LEU A 760 -38.25 62.08 57.35
N ALA A 761 -38.57 63.37 57.52
CA ALA A 761 -38.07 64.43 56.63
C ALA A 761 -36.55 64.67 56.77
N ALA A 762 -35.97 64.35 57.93
CA ALA A 762 -34.55 64.56 58.21
C ALA A 762 -33.69 63.34 57.84
N LEU A 763 -34.29 62.16 57.74
CA LEU A 763 -33.61 60.91 57.44
C LEU A 763 -33.71 60.63 55.94
N GLY A 764 -32.67 60.99 55.18
CA GLY A 764 -32.56 60.63 53.75
C GLY A 764 -32.56 59.11 53.52
N GLU A 765 -32.45 58.69 52.25
CA GLU A 765 -32.52 57.26 51.87
C GLU A 765 -31.55 56.38 52.69
N LYS A 766 -32.07 55.23 53.12
CA LYS A 766 -31.31 54.19 53.82
C LYS A 766 -31.49 52.84 53.11
N ILE A 767 -30.56 51.93 53.36
CA ILE A 767 -30.66 50.53 52.94
C ILE A 767 -31.35 49.78 54.06
N PHE A 768 -32.38 49.01 53.76
CA PHE A 768 -33.14 48.23 54.73
C PHE A 768 -33.05 46.73 54.47
N PHE A 769 -33.02 45.96 55.56
CA PHE A 769 -33.17 44.51 55.54
C PHE A 769 -34.21 44.06 56.57
N THR A 770 -34.72 42.85 56.39
CA THR A 770 -35.68 42.22 57.29
C THR A 770 -35.09 40.88 57.76
N PRO A 771 -34.57 40.78 59.00
CA PRO A 771 -33.87 39.58 59.48
C PRO A 771 -34.78 38.34 59.61
N HIS A 772 -36.09 38.57 59.71
CA HIS A 772 -37.12 37.52 59.81
C HIS A 772 -38.27 37.84 58.85
N PRO A 773 -38.75 36.87 58.05
CA PRO A 773 -39.91 37.09 57.17
C PRO A 773 -41.12 37.65 57.93
N GLY A 774 -41.71 38.75 57.44
CA GLY A 774 -42.84 39.43 58.09
C GLY A 774 -42.49 40.31 59.30
N GLY A 775 -41.21 40.46 59.65
CA GLY A 775 -40.74 41.32 60.74
C GLY A 775 -40.57 42.80 60.37
N ALA A 776 -40.12 43.61 61.33
CA ALA A 776 -39.80 45.02 61.09
C ALA A 776 -38.56 45.19 60.19
N ALA A 777 -38.47 46.33 59.50
CA ALA A 777 -37.30 46.67 58.69
C ALA A 777 -36.25 47.43 59.51
N TYR A 778 -34.99 47.07 59.33
CA TYR A 778 -33.84 47.63 60.04
C TYR A 778 -32.88 48.27 59.03
N SER A 779 -32.40 49.48 59.32
CA SER A 779 -31.48 50.17 58.41
C SER A 779 -30.04 49.64 58.54
N LEU A 780 -29.30 49.55 57.43
CA LEU A 780 -27.86 49.23 57.43
C LEU A 780 -27.02 50.45 57.08
N VAL A 781 -25.86 50.56 57.73
CA VAL A 781 -24.89 51.66 57.53
C VAL A 781 -23.81 51.33 56.48
N ALA A 782 -23.65 50.06 56.06
CA ALA A 782 -22.60 49.62 55.13
C ALA A 782 -23.16 49.05 53.81
N PHE A 783 -22.30 48.96 52.78
CA PHE A 783 -22.61 48.48 51.42
C PHE A 783 -23.39 47.16 51.44
N GLY A 784 -24.62 47.18 50.89
CA GLY A 784 -25.46 45.99 50.74
C GLY A 784 -24.85 45.00 49.76
N THR A 785 -25.01 43.71 50.04
CA THR A 785 -24.28 42.64 49.34
C THR A 785 -25.17 41.79 48.46
N SER A 786 -26.49 42.03 48.49
CA SER A 786 -27.54 41.78 47.47
C SER A 786 -28.86 41.46 48.18
N GLY A 787 -29.99 41.97 47.67
CA GLY A 787 -31.32 41.69 48.21
C GLY A 787 -31.87 42.71 49.21
N GLU A 788 -31.09 43.70 49.63
CA GLU A 788 -31.57 44.82 50.45
C GLU A 788 -32.23 45.92 49.61
N GLU A 789 -33.28 46.56 50.15
CA GLU A 789 -34.00 47.64 49.48
C GLU A 789 -33.46 49.00 49.92
N LYS A 790 -33.00 49.82 48.98
CA LYS A 790 -32.67 51.23 49.24
C LYS A 790 -33.93 52.07 49.06
N ARG A 791 -34.43 52.65 50.15
CA ARG A 791 -35.67 53.44 50.16
C ARG A 791 -35.66 54.53 51.24
N GLN A 792 -36.63 55.45 51.16
CA GLN A 792 -36.92 56.37 52.26
C GLN A 792 -37.43 55.59 53.49
N PRO A 793 -37.02 55.98 54.72
CA PRO A 793 -37.58 55.43 55.96
C PRO A 793 -39.09 55.63 56.06
N ARG A 794 -39.77 54.70 56.72
CA ARG A 794 -41.20 54.76 57.05
C ARG A 794 -41.38 54.80 58.56
N ALA A 795 -42.45 55.42 59.05
CA ALA A 795 -42.74 55.44 60.48
C ALA A 795 -42.82 53.99 61.02
N GLY A 796 -42.07 53.72 62.08
CA GLY A 796 -41.95 52.40 62.68
C GLY A 796 -40.76 51.56 62.20
N ASP A 797 -39.99 52.01 61.20
CA ASP A 797 -38.71 51.41 60.83
C ASP A 797 -37.68 51.61 61.95
N TYR A 798 -36.74 50.67 62.07
CA TYR A 798 -35.64 50.76 63.02
C TYR A 798 -34.41 51.37 62.37
N ILE A 799 -33.95 52.51 62.90
CA ILE A 799 -32.81 53.26 62.40
C ILE A 799 -31.58 52.96 63.25
N GLN A 800 -30.50 52.57 62.60
CA GLN A 800 -29.25 52.22 63.25
C GLN A 800 -28.55 53.50 63.76
N SER A 801 -28.29 53.54 65.07
CA SER A 801 -27.61 54.65 65.76
C SER A 801 -26.30 54.22 66.42
N TYR A 802 -26.11 52.90 66.59
CA TYR A 802 -24.95 52.33 67.27
C TYR A 802 -24.44 51.08 66.54
N ARG A 803 -23.12 50.94 66.47
CA ARG A 803 -22.44 49.75 65.93
C ARG A 803 -21.16 49.51 66.69
N ARG A 804 -21.01 48.34 67.28
CA ARG A 804 -19.79 47.93 67.97
C ARG A 804 -19.34 46.56 67.50
N ARG A 805 -18.08 46.44 67.08
CA ARG A 805 -17.43 45.16 66.78
C ARG A 805 -16.83 44.57 68.06
N VAL A 806 -17.16 43.32 68.37
CA VAL A 806 -16.61 42.58 69.51
C VAL A 806 -15.80 41.42 68.94
N VAL A 807 -14.46 41.56 68.99
CA VAL A 807 -13.52 40.65 68.32
C VAL A 807 -13.01 39.60 69.30
N ALA A 808 -13.03 38.34 68.87
CA ALA A 808 -12.39 37.22 69.55
C ALA A 808 -10.98 37.00 68.99
N ARG A 809 -9.96 37.16 69.84
CA ARG A 809 -8.56 36.84 69.47
C ARG A 809 -8.19 35.44 69.93
N PHE A 810 -7.87 34.56 68.98
CA PHE A 810 -7.38 33.23 69.29
C PHE A 810 -5.88 33.23 69.59
N PRO A 811 -5.43 32.55 70.65
CA PRO A 811 -4.02 32.19 70.81
C PRO A 811 -3.54 31.33 69.63
N PRO A 812 -2.29 31.50 69.16
CA PRO A 812 -1.72 30.68 68.09
C PRO A 812 -1.85 29.18 68.40
N GLY A 813 -2.25 28.37 67.40
CA GLY A 813 -2.36 26.92 67.53
C GLY A 813 -3.63 26.42 68.22
N THR A 814 -4.55 27.32 68.58
CA THR A 814 -5.85 26.99 69.17
C THR A 814 -7.02 27.25 68.22
N GLU A 815 -6.72 27.43 66.94
CA GLU A 815 -7.70 27.59 65.88
C GLU A 815 -8.60 26.34 65.84
N ASN A 816 -9.92 26.53 65.71
CA ASN A 816 -10.97 25.51 65.77
C ASN A 816 -11.28 24.91 67.15
N THR A 817 -10.64 25.35 68.24
CA THR A 817 -11.09 25.00 69.60
C THR A 817 -12.17 25.97 70.10
N TRP A 818 -13.14 25.47 70.85
CA TRP A 818 -14.19 26.31 71.45
C TRP A 818 -13.62 27.18 72.56
N ARG A 819 -13.92 28.48 72.50
CA ARG A 819 -13.53 29.46 73.53
C ARG A 819 -14.64 30.43 73.84
N ARG A 820 -14.72 30.84 75.11
CA ARG A 820 -15.67 31.84 75.59
C ARG A 820 -15.06 33.23 75.62
N TYR A 821 -15.77 34.20 75.06
CA TYR A 821 -15.40 35.61 75.06
C TYR A 821 -16.46 36.41 75.78
N GLU A 822 -16.02 37.46 76.48
CA GLU A 822 -16.90 38.36 77.20
C GLU A 822 -16.43 39.81 77.09
N THR A 823 -17.36 40.74 76.90
CA THR A 823 -17.12 42.18 76.98
C THR A 823 -18.26 42.85 77.70
N VAL A 824 -17.99 43.97 78.35
CA VAL A 824 -19.04 44.85 78.89
C VAL A 824 -19.11 46.12 78.05
N LEU A 825 -20.33 46.50 77.68
CA LEU A 825 -20.65 47.66 76.85
C LEU A 825 -21.60 48.58 77.63
N GLN A 826 -21.44 49.88 77.44
CA GLN A 826 -22.40 50.88 77.90
C GLN A 826 -22.97 51.59 76.68
N PHE A 827 -24.30 51.69 76.59
CA PHE A 827 -24.94 52.44 75.52
C PHE A 827 -24.91 53.93 75.85
N PRO A 828 -24.47 54.80 74.92
CA PRO A 828 -24.38 56.24 75.18
C PRO A 828 -25.76 56.83 75.50
N GLU A 829 -25.85 57.70 76.51
CA GLU A 829 -27.10 58.40 76.87
C GLU A 829 -27.52 59.43 75.81
N ASP A 830 -26.56 59.96 75.05
CA ASP A 830 -26.75 60.99 74.02
C ASP A 830 -27.24 60.41 72.68
N ARG A 831 -27.38 59.09 72.55
CA ARG A 831 -27.85 58.43 71.33
C ARG A 831 -29.08 57.56 71.62
N PRO A 832 -30.14 57.66 70.80
CA PRO A 832 -31.31 56.80 70.97
C PRO A 832 -30.95 55.37 70.59
N VAL A 833 -30.98 54.45 71.56
CA VAL A 833 -30.84 53.00 71.37
C VAL A 833 -31.91 52.31 72.22
N GLU A 834 -32.92 51.75 71.56
CA GLU A 834 -34.08 51.09 72.18
C GLU A 834 -34.01 49.57 72.04
N ALA A 835 -33.37 49.08 70.98
CA ALA A 835 -33.20 47.66 70.71
C ALA A 835 -31.84 47.38 70.09
N VAL A 836 -31.34 46.16 70.31
CA VAL A 836 -30.08 45.69 69.75
C VAL A 836 -30.31 44.39 68.98
N LEU A 837 -29.65 44.27 67.84
CA LEU A 837 -29.46 42.99 67.15
C LEU A 837 -28.03 42.51 67.36
N ILE A 838 -27.89 41.23 67.68
CA ILE A 838 -26.60 40.55 67.62
C ILE A 838 -26.44 39.99 66.21
N GLU A 839 -25.39 40.43 65.53
CA GLU A 839 -24.99 39.93 64.22
C GLU A 839 -23.77 39.03 64.40
N LEU A 840 -23.96 37.73 64.19
CA LEU A 840 -22.87 36.77 64.06
C LEU A 840 -22.28 36.94 62.66
N TYR A 841 -21.00 37.26 62.58
CA TYR A 841 -20.38 37.60 61.31
C TYR A 841 -19.09 36.81 61.10
N ALA A 842 -19.05 36.00 60.06
CA ALA A 842 -17.87 35.27 59.63
C ALA A 842 -17.42 35.78 58.26
N TYR A 843 -16.13 36.10 58.14
CA TYR A 843 -15.58 36.74 56.93
C TYR A 843 -14.34 36.01 56.45
N TRP A 844 -13.17 36.23 57.05
CA TRP A 844 -11.90 35.68 56.58
C TRP A 844 -11.10 35.06 57.73
N PRO A 845 -10.36 33.94 57.52
CA PRO A 845 -10.12 33.21 56.26
C PRO A 845 -11.26 32.26 55.85
N PRO A 846 -11.27 31.78 54.58
CA PRO A 846 -12.28 30.83 54.11
C PRO A 846 -12.23 29.55 54.94
N GLY A 847 -13.38 29.16 55.47
CA GLY A 847 -13.55 27.95 56.25
C GLY A 847 -14.77 28.00 57.15
N GLU A 848 -14.79 27.09 58.12
CA GLU A 848 -15.88 26.93 59.06
C GLU A 848 -15.68 27.72 60.35
N PHE A 849 -16.76 28.33 60.80
CA PHE A 849 -16.89 29.04 62.06
C PHE A 849 -18.07 28.46 62.84
N GLY A 850 -17.93 28.34 64.15
CA GLY A 850 -19.02 27.90 65.03
C GLY A 850 -19.29 28.95 66.08
N PHE A 851 -20.56 29.27 66.31
CA PHE A 851 -21.02 30.19 67.35
C PHE A 851 -22.05 29.50 68.23
N ASP A 852 -21.91 29.64 69.55
CA ASP A 852 -22.83 29.10 70.55
C ASP A 852 -22.89 29.97 71.81
N ASN A 853 -23.86 29.72 72.69
CA ASN A 853 -24.05 30.36 73.99
C ASN A 853 -23.98 31.90 73.95
N ILE A 854 -24.67 32.51 72.99
CA ILE A 854 -24.74 33.95 72.85
C ILE A 854 -25.57 34.53 73.98
N ARG A 855 -24.97 35.43 74.76
CA ARG A 855 -25.62 36.07 75.90
C ARG A 855 -25.49 37.58 75.86
N VAL A 856 -26.59 38.22 76.26
CA VAL A 856 -26.63 39.64 76.61
C VAL A 856 -27.28 39.73 77.98
N GLU A 857 -26.57 40.24 78.97
CA GLU A 857 -27.02 40.32 80.36
C GLU A 857 -26.85 41.76 80.86
N GLN A 858 -27.87 42.30 81.52
CA GLN A 858 -27.76 43.62 82.17
C GLN A 858 -26.81 43.53 83.39
N VAL A 859 -25.87 44.48 83.51
CA VAL A 859 -24.91 44.53 84.61
C VAL A 859 -24.87 45.91 85.28
N THR A 860 -24.33 45.96 86.49
CA THR A 860 -24.22 47.19 87.27
C THR A 860 -23.07 48.09 86.78
N PRO A 861 -23.14 49.41 87.02
CA PRO A 861 -22.01 50.31 86.76
C PRO A 861 -20.72 49.91 87.50
N ALA A 862 -20.84 49.29 88.68
CA ALA A 862 -19.69 48.77 89.43
C ALA A 862 -19.00 47.59 88.72
N GLU A 863 -19.78 46.64 88.18
CA GLU A 863 -19.24 45.56 87.35
C GLU A 863 -18.59 46.08 86.06
N MET A 864 -19.15 47.13 85.46
CA MET A 864 -18.54 47.79 84.31
C MET A 864 -17.19 48.43 84.68
N ALA A 865 -17.11 49.15 85.79
CA ALA A 865 -15.86 49.74 86.27
C ALA A 865 -14.79 48.68 86.53
N ALA A 866 -15.17 47.56 87.18
CA ALA A 866 -14.27 46.42 87.41
C ALA A 866 -13.77 45.79 86.09
N TYR A 867 -14.65 45.61 85.12
CA TYR A 867 -14.28 45.13 83.79
C TYR A 867 -13.34 46.11 83.06
N GLN A 868 -13.60 47.41 83.12
CA GLN A 868 -12.74 48.43 82.52
C GLN A 868 -11.34 48.43 83.13
N GLU A 869 -11.24 48.31 84.45
CA GLU A 869 -9.95 48.23 85.14
C GLU A 869 -9.19 46.95 84.75
N GLN A 870 -9.87 45.81 84.73
CA GLN A 870 -9.28 44.54 84.27
C GLN A 870 -8.79 44.64 82.82
N ARG A 871 -9.59 45.27 81.95
CA ARG A 871 -9.24 45.48 80.54
C ARG A 871 -8.05 46.42 80.36
N GLN A 872 -7.94 47.48 81.17
CA GLN A 872 -6.78 48.35 81.18
C GLN A 872 -5.51 47.60 81.62
N ARG A 873 -5.62 46.71 82.61
CA ARG A 873 -4.49 45.86 83.06
C ARG A 873 -4.05 44.85 81.99
N LEU A 874 -4.98 44.22 81.30
CA LEU A 874 -4.70 43.17 80.30
C LEU A 874 -4.33 43.71 78.91
N GLY A 875 -4.69 44.96 78.59
CA GLY A 875 -4.36 45.57 77.30
C GLY A 875 -4.85 44.77 76.10
N ALA A 876 -3.94 44.38 75.21
CA ALA A 876 -4.25 43.61 73.99
C ALA A 876 -4.77 42.19 74.27
N ASP A 877 -4.47 41.64 75.45
CA ASP A 877 -4.84 40.29 75.88
C ASP A 877 -6.24 40.22 76.48
N ALA A 878 -6.88 41.38 76.74
CA ALA A 878 -8.24 41.44 77.27
C ALA A 878 -9.31 40.82 76.34
N ASN A 879 -8.97 40.62 75.07
CA ASN A 879 -9.83 40.01 74.07
C ASN A 879 -9.49 38.53 73.80
N VAL A 880 -8.62 37.91 74.61
CA VAL A 880 -8.28 36.49 74.52
C VAL A 880 -9.31 35.68 75.31
N GLY A 881 -10.00 34.77 74.62
CA GLY A 881 -11.10 34.00 75.19
C GLY A 881 -10.61 32.93 76.15
N LYS A 882 -11.38 32.66 77.20
CA LYS A 882 -11.12 31.57 78.14
C LYS A 882 -11.39 30.25 77.42
N ALA A 883 -10.46 29.30 77.51
CA ALA A 883 -10.73 27.94 77.07
C ALA A 883 -11.92 27.40 77.87
N ILE A 884 -12.87 26.80 77.17
CA ILE A 884 -13.97 26.09 77.83
C ILE A 884 -13.35 24.80 78.35
N ALA A 885 -13.10 24.71 79.66
CA ALA A 885 -12.57 23.49 80.27
C ALA A 885 -13.48 22.31 79.95
N ASP A 886 -12.90 21.14 79.65
CA ASP A 886 -13.65 19.91 79.35
C ASP A 886 -14.59 19.51 80.49
#